data_AF-A0A1I5LSL5-F1
#
_entry.id   AF-A0A1I5LSL5-F1
#
_cell.length_a   1.000
_cell.length_b   1.000
_cell.length_c   1.000
_cell.angle_alpha   90.00
_cell.angle_beta   90.00
_cell.angle_gamma   90.00
#
_symmetry.space_group_name_H-M   'P 1'
#
loop_
_entity.id
_entity.type
_entity.pdbx_description
1 polymer ?
#
loop_
_entity_poly.entity_id
_entity_poly.type
_entity_poly.pdbx_seq_one_letter_code
_entity_poly.pdbx_strand_id
1 'polypeptide(L)'
;MANGEQHSGQAHDPVARVRHLNLTDPAGYTTGFTADWLRWTPAEADALARDGDERRHREYADHSCDLTMRGGTTSGVIYPLAVCSLARHYVFRSVGGASAGAIAAAATAAAEYGRLAEQPETVTGHRVRPGFAGLAELVDWMISGSGSERWRLVQLFQPNAALSRVFRVLIATMQSPETTGRKRIVAVLTALLAAVSRFAGLTLLVLFAGWVAGPALHLWVLAPSRWNAAGWPVVLLTALPTAFAATWVLAVAAGWLRRGALVLATPLLIGAVALALWGTLGPPLTVRGWLVGATAVTLCWLLTTFTALAAFAVIYARASWPVLTDARRFRFGIVPGAMPYTATWLDRLAGLPRSTGVPPLATWLADRIDDLAGLTPDAGGEHPSALTFGDLWRGPLADPGAPEDPARLREMALRPAERVINLALMSTDLSAGRPYRLPFLPGTGDDDRWQFCPSCLDGIVPGRVVRQLLAAGPSTSDHCPTHRAVRLHRLPEPWDLPVVLAVRMSLSLPGLICPVPLYKKGRQHWFSDGGITSNFPIHFFDTLLPRWPTFGLNLQTLDRAVRPGEEVFLPRQDATGPTVPWAEIGAGAGALAGRILHTFLGWRDTMQAALPGFRGRIAHVRQGLGEGGTNLFMPPEVIAALALRGYEAGEVLRRRFTDPDEGAPGFTQTDRYRWIRMRLALREYRELARQARARGPLYKRRAAHYCVPEELACWFADPAGPWPREEPYSDRIEATFDQLAALADTHLAEPFDGTAPVNPVLRLTPPE
;
A
#
# COMPACT_ATOMS: atom_id res chain seq x y z
N MET A 1 48.53 27.39 13.80
CA MET A 1 47.29 27.40 14.60
C MET A 1 46.14 27.50 13.62
N ALA A 2 45.77 26.45 12.87
CA ALA A 2 45.20 25.16 13.27
C ALA A 2 43.80 25.27 13.89
N ASN A 3 42.87 24.55 13.27
CA ASN A 3 41.49 24.20 13.64
C ASN A 3 40.38 25.20 13.31
N GLY A 4 39.86 25.09 12.09
CA GLY A 4 38.58 25.68 11.72
C GLY A 4 38.00 25.17 10.40
N GLU A 5 38.28 23.95 9.96
CA GLU A 5 37.76 23.45 8.68
C GLU A 5 37.84 21.92 8.62
N GLN A 6 36.91 21.20 9.27
CA GLN A 6 36.62 19.77 8.96
C GLN A 6 35.36 19.17 9.61
N HIS A 7 34.48 19.96 10.25
CA HIS A 7 33.27 19.41 10.92
C HIS A 7 31.92 19.77 10.28
N SER A 8 31.88 20.49 9.14
CA SER A 8 30.61 20.87 8.49
C SER A 8 30.17 19.93 7.35
N GLY A 9 31.05 19.04 6.85
CA GLY A 9 30.75 18.16 5.71
C GLY A 9 30.02 16.85 6.06
N GLN A 10 30.14 16.35 7.29
CA GLN A 10 29.52 15.08 7.71
C GLN A 10 28.03 15.19 8.08
N ALA A 11 27.53 16.40 8.34
CA ALA A 11 26.15 16.61 8.79
C ALA A 11 25.09 16.58 7.67
N HIS A 12 25.47 16.44 6.39
CA HIS A 12 24.55 16.53 5.25
C HIS A 12 24.37 15.24 4.42
N ASP A 13 25.13 14.18 4.67
CA ASP A 13 24.91 12.90 3.98
C ASP A 13 23.95 11.99 4.76
N PRO A 14 22.71 11.77 4.28
CA PRO A 14 21.76 10.88 4.96
C PRO A 14 22.23 9.42 4.97
N VAL A 15 23.03 8.97 3.99
CA VAL A 15 23.52 7.57 3.94
C VAL A 15 24.50 7.31 5.07
N ALA A 16 25.49 8.19 5.26
CA ALA A 16 26.40 8.12 6.40
C ALA A 16 25.66 8.16 7.74
N ARG A 17 24.64 9.03 7.87
CA ARG A 17 23.82 9.13 9.09
C ARG A 17 23.10 7.83 9.43
N VAL A 18 22.54 7.10 8.46
CA VAL A 18 21.92 5.78 8.71
C VAL A 18 22.94 4.81 9.29
N ARG A 19 24.15 4.76 8.73
CA ARG A 19 25.23 3.87 9.20
C ARG A 19 25.73 4.24 10.59
N HIS A 20 25.76 5.52 10.93
CA HIS A 20 26.12 5.99 12.28
C HIS A 20 25.13 5.57 13.38
N LEU A 21 23.89 5.22 13.06
CA LEU A 21 22.92 4.73 14.07
C LEU A 21 23.27 3.33 14.61
N ASN A 22 24.18 2.61 13.94
CA ASN A 22 24.63 1.26 14.27
C ASN A 22 23.45 0.29 14.55
N LEU A 23 22.44 0.31 13.68
CA LEU A 23 21.24 -0.53 13.80
C LEU A 23 21.44 -1.96 13.27
N THR A 24 22.58 -2.26 12.68
CA THR A 24 22.92 -3.59 12.17
C THR A 24 23.55 -4.49 13.24
N ASP A 25 23.80 -3.97 14.44
CA ASP A 25 24.32 -4.75 15.57
C ASP A 25 23.19 -5.52 16.28
N PRO A 26 23.18 -6.87 16.26
CA PRO A 26 22.16 -7.67 16.92
C PRO A 26 22.05 -7.42 18.42
N ALA A 27 23.15 -7.06 19.10
CA ALA A 27 23.17 -6.87 20.55
C ALA A 27 22.20 -5.78 21.02
N GLY A 28 21.93 -4.78 20.17
CA GLY A 28 20.97 -3.71 20.44
C GLY A 28 19.51 -4.16 20.57
N TYR A 29 19.18 -5.39 20.14
CA TYR A 29 17.83 -5.93 20.14
C TYR A 29 17.61 -7.12 21.07
N THR A 30 18.70 -7.72 21.56
CA THR A 30 18.68 -8.93 22.38
C THR A 30 18.97 -8.67 23.85
N THR A 31 19.74 -7.61 24.14
CA THR A 31 20.10 -7.23 25.52
C THR A 31 18.85 -6.90 26.34
N GLY A 32 18.58 -7.67 27.40
CA GLY A 32 17.41 -7.49 28.28
C GLY A 32 16.15 -8.28 27.88
N PHE A 33 16.16 -8.99 26.73
CA PHE A 33 15.00 -9.76 26.24
C PHE A 33 15.19 -11.29 26.35
N THR A 34 16.20 -11.74 27.10
CA THR A 34 16.53 -13.18 27.21
C THR A 34 15.56 -13.93 28.10
N ALA A 35 14.84 -13.26 29.00
CA ALA A 35 13.93 -13.89 29.93
C ALA A 35 12.72 -14.55 29.23
N ASP A 36 12.44 -15.82 29.53
CA ASP A 36 11.41 -16.62 28.86
C ASP A 36 10.01 -16.02 28.95
N TRP A 37 9.69 -15.33 30.05
CA TRP A 37 8.37 -14.74 30.27
C TRP A 37 8.06 -13.55 29.39
N LEU A 38 9.08 -12.88 28.83
CA LEU A 38 8.85 -11.87 27.80
C LEU A 38 8.37 -12.49 26.49
N ARG A 39 8.39 -13.82 26.34
CA ARG A 39 7.89 -14.54 25.16
C ARG A 39 6.57 -15.25 25.40
N TRP A 40 5.98 -15.11 26.60
CA TRP A 40 4.64 -15.62 26.86
C TRP A 40 3.60 -14.97 25.96
N THR A 41 2.50 -15.69 25.79
CA THR A 41 1.28 -15.15 25.19
C THR A 41 0.65 -14.12 26.13
N PRO A 42 -0.10 -13.14 25.60
CA PRO A 42 -0.88 -12.22 26.42
C PRO A 42 -1.79 -12.90 27.46
N ALA A 43 -2.39 -14.04 27.12
CA ALA A 43 -3.27 -14.79 28.02
C ALA A 43 -2.50 -15.41 29.20
N GLU A 44 -1.32 -15.97 28.96
CA GLU A 44 -0.44 -16.50 30.02
C GLU A 44 0.04 -15.38 30.96
N ALA A 45 0.44 -14.23 30.41
CA ALA A 45 0.84 -13.09 31.22
C ALA A 45 -0.30 -12.58 32.13
N ASP A 46 -1.53 -12.49 31.61
CA ASP A 46 -2.70 -12.08 32.39
C ASP A 46 -3.10 -13.11 33.45
N ALA A 47 -2.87 -14.41 33.21
CA ALA A 47 -3.07 -15.43 34.22
C ALA A 47 -2.12 -15.24 35.41
N LEU A 48 -0.84 -14.95 35.14
CA LEU A 48 0.14 -14.68 36.19
C LEU A 48 -0.22 -13.45 37.05
N ALA A 49 -0.78 -12.40 36.44
CA ALA A 49 -1.23 -11.22 37.18
C ALA A 49 -2.29 -11.56 38.24
N ARG A 50 -3.16 -12.54 37.96
CA ARG A 50 -4.17 -13.01 38.91
C ARG A 50 -3.57 -13.80 40.07
N ASP A 51 -2.40 -14.39 39.88
CA ASP A 51 -1.69 -15.19 40.88
C ASP A 51 -0.80 -14.35 41.81
N GLY A 52 -0.77 -13.01 41.62
CA GLY A 52 -0.18 -12.05 42.57
C GLY A 52 1.21 -11.50 42.22
N ASP A 53 1.80 -11.86 41.06
CA ASP A 53 3.09 -11.29 40.60
C ASP A 53 2.87 -10.04 39.73
N GLU A 54 2.34 -8.98 40.36
CA GLU A 54 2.02 -7.70 39.71
C GLU A 54 3.24 -7.03 39.06
N ARG A 55 4.42 -7.18 39.67
CA ARG A 55 5.65 -6.55 39.19
C ARG A 55 6.05 -7.13 37.83
N ARG A 56 6.07 -8.46 37.69
CA ARG A 56 6.45 -9.11 36.43
C ARG A 56 5.42 -8.87 35.33
N HIS A 57 4.13 -8.84 35.67
CA HIS A 57 3.09 -8.46 34.72
C HIS A 57 3.26 -7.01 34.23
N ARG A 58 3.57 -6.08 35.14
CA ARG A 58 3.85 -4.69 34.77
C ARG A 58 5.07 -4.59 33.86
N GLU A 59 6.18 -5.25 34.20
CA GLU A 59 7.38 -5.28 33.36
C GLU A 59 7.08 -5.87 31.96
N TYR A 60 6.26 -6.92 31.88
CA TYR A 60 5.80 -7.49 30.61
C TYR A 60 4.98 -6.50 29.79
N ALA A 61 4.03 -5.82 30.42
CA ALA A 61 3.15 -4.86 29.76
C ALA A 61 3.90 -3.60 29.30
N ASP A 62 4.89 -3.15 30.07
CA ASP A 62 5.67 -1.94 29.77
C ASP A 62 6.71 -2.18 28.66
N HIS A 63 7.17 -3.43 28.46
CA HIS A 63 8.03 -3.83 27.34
C HIS A 63 7.25 -4.43 26.15
N SER A 64 5.93 -4.37 26.14
CA SER A 64 5.12 -4.86 25.01
C SER A 64 4.54 -3.70 24.21
N CYS A 65 4.39 -3.87 22.90
CA CYS A 65 3.55 -2.97 22.10
C CYS A 65 2.87 -3.71 20.95
N ASP A 66 1.84 -3.07 20.39
CA ASP A 66 1.32 -3.43 19.07
C ASP A 66 1.75 -2.38 18.05
N LEU A 67 1.86 -2.76 16.78
CA LEU A 67 2.24 -1.84 15.71
C LEU A 67 1.33 -2.00 14.49
N THR A 68 0.79 -0.88 14.03
CA THR A 68 0.04 -0.80 12.77
C THR A 68 0.68 0.17 11.81
N MET A 69 0.70 -0.20 10.53
CA MET A 69 1.42 0.52 9.50
C MET A 69 0.52 0.80 8.31
N ARG A 70 0.40 2.07 7.94
CA ARG A 70 -0.41 2.49 6.79
C ARG A 70 0.24 2.04 5.48
N GLY A 71 -0.55 1.60 4.52
CA GLY A 71 -0.08 1.36 3.16
C GLY A 71 0.30 2.65 2.43
N GLY A 72 1.36 2.56 1.64
CA GLY A 72 1.80 3.63 0.74
C GLY A 72 3.07 3.21 0.03
N THR A 73 3.27 3.67 -1.19
CA THR A 73 4.40 3.24 -2.04
C THR A 73 5.78 3.44 -1.41
N THR A 74 5.94 4.47 -0.58
CA THR A 74 7.17 4.78 0.17
C THR A 74 7.23 4.19 1.57
N SER A 75 6.20 3.47 2.02
CA SER A 75 6.16 2.89 3.36
C SER A 75 7.27 1.84 3.56
N GLY A 76 7.59 1.09 2.50
CA GLY A 76 8.60 0.02 2.52
C GLY A 76 10.01 0.48 2.84
N VAL A 77 10.33 1.78 2.67
CA VAL A 77 11.65 2.35 3.02
C VAL A 77 11.65 3.12 4.34
N ILE A 78 10.48 3.57 4.81
CA ILE A 78 10.35 4.37 6.04
C ILE A 78 10.26 3.47 7.28
N TYR A 79 9.39 2.48 7.24
CA TYR A 79 9.03 1.71 8.43
C TYR A 79 10.13 0.82 9.01
N PRO A 80 11.07 0.23 8.23
CA PRO A 80 12.10 -0.63 8.81
C PRO A 80 12.90 0.00 9.95
N LEU A 81 13.37 1.24 9.79
CA LEU A 81 14.14 1.90 10.87
C LEU A 81 13.27 2.40 12.03
N ALA A 82 11.99 2.71 11.78
CA ALA A 82 11.03 3.01 12.83
C ALA A 82 10.83 1.79 13.75
N VAL A 83 10.65 0.62 13.12
CA VAL A 83 10.55 -0.68 13.80
C VAL A 83 11.82 -0.97 14.58
N CYS A 84 13.00 -0.76 13.97
CA CYS A 84 14.27 -0.95 14.66
C CYS A 84 14.41 -0.05 15.90
N SER A 85 14.01 1.22 15.86
CA SER A 85 14.05 2.08 17.05
C SER A 85 13.13 1.55 18.17
N LEU A 86 11.90 1.16 17.83
CA LEU A 86 10.94 0.61 18.80
C LEU A 86 11.40 -0.73 19.37
N ALA A 87 11.98 -1.61 18.55
CA ALA A 87 12.43 -2.95 18.93
C ALA A 87 13.53 -2.98 20.00
N ARG A 88 14.27 -1.86 20.17
CA ARG A 88 15.28 -1.71 21.24
C ARG A 88 14.67 -1.70 22.65
N HIS A 89 13.36 -1.43 22.76
CA HIS A 89 12.66 -1.41 24.05
C HIS A 89 11.42 -2.31 24.09
N TYR A 90 10.72 -2.48 22.97
CA TYR A 90 9.48 -3.24 22.92
C TYR A 90 9.63 -4.61 22.24
N VAL A 91 8.86 -5.57 22.73
CA VAL A 91 8.46 -6.82 22.06
C VAL A 91 7.16 -6.58 21.31
N PHE A 92 7.14 -6.85 20.01
CA PHE A 92 5.92 -6.69 19.21
C PHE A 92 4.97 -7.87 19.42
N ARG A 93 3.82 -7.61 20.05
CA ARG A 93 2.78 -8.63 20.31
C ARG A 93 1.84 -8.78 19.15
N SER A 94 1.35 -7.67 18.61
CA SER A 94 0.55 -7.66 17.39
C SER A 94 1.11 -6.70 16.37
N VAL A 95 1.20 -7.15 15.12
CA VAL A 95 1.68 -6.33 14.01
C VAL A 95 0.71 -6.43 12.84
N GLY A 96 0.40 -5.29 12.22
CA GLY A 96 -0.56 -5.27 11.13
C GLY A 96 -0.37 -4.15 10.14
N GLY A 97 -0.95 -4.35 8.95
CA GLY A 97 -0.81 -3.39 7.86
C GLY A 97 -1.61 -3.79 6.63
N ALA A 98 -1.65 -2.87 5.67
CA ALA A 98 -2.26 -3.03 4.36
C ALA A 98 -1.28 -2.59 3.27
N SER A 99 -1.41 -3.11 2.04
CA SER A 99 -0.51 -2.77 0.93
C SER A 99 0.99 -2.96 1.29
N ALA A 100 1.84 -2.00 0.96
CA ALA A 100 3.24 -1.97 1.39
C ALA A 100 3.43 -1.85 2.92
N GLY A 101 2.42 -1.47 3.69
CA GLY A 101 2.42 -1.59 5.15
C GLY A 101 2.35 -3.05 5.61
N ALA A 102 1.73 -3.94 4.83
CA ALA A 102 1.72 -5.38 5.11
C ALA A 102 3.08 -6.04 4.89
N ILE A 103 3.89 -5.53 3.95
CA ILE A 103 5.30 -5.95 3.80
C ILE A 103 6.05 -5.65 5.11
N ALA A 104 5.97 -4.41 5.58
CA ALA A 104 6.64 -4.00 6.80
C ALA A 104 6.12 -4.76 8.03
N ALA A 105 4.81 -5.04 8.09
CA ALA A 105 4.20 -5.82 9.16
C ALA A 105 4.72 -7.26 9.20
N ALA A 106 4.76 -7.94 8.06
CA ALA A 106 5.30 -9.29 7.96
C ALA A 106 6.80 -9.35 8.25
N ALA A 107 7.58 -8.38 7.73
CA ALA A 107 9.01 -8.28 8.04
C ALA A 107 9.26 -8.02 9.53
N THR A 108 8.42 -7.21 10.19
CA THR A 108 8.51 -6.97 11.64
C THR A 108 8.17 -8.23 12.44
N ALA A 109 7.09 -8.94 12.07
CA ALA A 109 6.72 -10.18 12.74
C ALA A 109 7.79 -11.28 12.55
N ALA A 110 8.37 -11.39 11.36
CA ALA A 110 9.49 -12.28 11.08
C ALA A 110 10.75 -11.89 11.86
N ALA A 111 11.09 -10.60 11.92
CA ALA A 111 12.22 -10.11 12.71
C ALA A 111 12.00 -10.29 14.23
N GLU A 112 10.78 -10.19 14.72
CA GLU A 112 10.45 -10.51 16.12
C GLU A 112 10.63 -12.00 16.39
N TYR A 113 10.16 -12.87 15.48
CA TYR A 113 10.36 -14.31 15.56
C TYR A 113 11.85 -14.67 15.56
N GLY A 114 12.64 -14.08 14.65
CA GLY A 114 14.08 -14.30 14.55
C GLY A 114 14.92 -13.46 15.52
N ARG A 115 14.33 -12.74 16.48
CA ARG A 115 15.06 -11.81 17.38
C ARG A 115 16.23 -12.48 18.10
N LEU A 116 16.03 -13.71 18.55
CA LEU A 116 17.01 -14.50 19.31
C LEU A 116 17.61 -15.66 18.52
N ALA A 117 17.37 -15.70 17.20
CA ALA A 117 17.97 -16.72 16.36
C ALA A 117 19.49 -16.56 16.28
N GLU A 118 20.17 -17.69 16.10
CA GLU A 118 21.62 -17.73 15.98
C GLU A 118 22.09 -16.87 14.80
N GLN A 119 23.11 -16.06 15.05
CA GLN A 119 23.61 -15.10 14.06
C GLN A 119 24.65 -15.79 13.17
N PRO A 120 24.49 -15.79 11.84
CA PRO A 120 25.47 -16.40 10.94
C PRO A 120 26.79 -15.61 10.97
N GLU A 121 27.93 -16.31 10.90
CA GLU A 121 29.26 -15.68 10.86
C GLU A 121 29.44 -14.80 9.61
N THR A 122 28.92 -15.25 8.47
CA THR A 122 28.97 -14.50 7.21
C THR A 122 27.60 -14.52 6.51
N VAL A 123 27.24 -13.39 5.91
CA VAL A 123 26.03 -13.24 5.09
C VAL A 123 26.47 -13.07 3.64
N THR A 124 26.00 -13.94 2.74
CA THR A 124 26.39 -13.93 1.33
C THR A 124 25.25 -13.44 0.42
N GLY A 125 25.62 -12.77 -0.67
CA GLY A 125 24.68 -12.35 -1.72
C GLY A 125 23.68 -11.28 -1.28
N HIS A 126 22.39 -11.58 -1.40
CA HIS A 126 21.28 -10.67 -1.07
C HIS A 126 20.58 -11.02 0.25
N ARG A 127 21.13 -11.97 1.01
CA ARG A 127 20.58 -12.40 2.30
C ARG A 127 20.82 -11.34 3.36
N VAL A 128 20.07 -11.45 4.46
CA VAL A 128 20.23 -10.63 5.66
C VAL A 128 20.30 -11.52 6.89
N ARG A 129 20.84 -10.98 7.99
CA ARG A 129 20.82 -11.63 9.30
C ARG A 129 19.38 -11.87 9.79
N PRO A 130 19.17 -12.81 10.70
CA PRO A 130 17.88 -12.90 11.39
C PRO A 130 17.66 -11.73 12.34
N GLY A 131 16.39 -11.44 12.61
CA GLY A 131 15.98 -10.42 13.55
C GLY A 131 16.05 -8.98 13.02
N PHE A 132 15.98 -8.01 13.94
CA PHE A 132 15.93 -6.58 13.60
C PHE A 132 17.23 -6.03 13.00
N ALA A 133 18.38 -6.67 13.31
CA ALA A 133 19.64 -6.35 12.65
C ALA A 133 19.56 -6.57 11.14
N GLY A 134 18.98 -7.70 10.71
CA GLY A 134 18.71 -7.96 9.29
C GLY A 134 17.73 -6.98 8.68
N LEU A 135 16.72 -6.53 9.44
CA LEU A 135 15.77 -5.52 8.97
C LEU A 135 16.48 -4.17 8.71
N ALA A 136 17.48 -3.81 9.52
CA ALA A 136 18.34 -2.66 9.26
C ALA A 136 19.28 -2.88 8.07
N GLU A 137 19.84 -4.08 7.91
CA GLU A 137 20.66 -4.46 6.74
C GLU A 137 19.88 -4.35 5.43
N LEU A 138 18.57 -4.62 5.41
CA LEU A 138 17.72 -4.37 4.23
C LEU A 138 17.73 -2.91 3.81
N VAL A 139 17.75 -1.98 4.77
CA VAL A 139 17.85 -0.55 4.47
C VAL A 139 19.24 -0.21 3.96
N ASP A 140 20.31 -0.73 4.56
CA ASP A 140 21.68 -0.54 4.05
C ASP A 140 21.82 -1.11 2.63
N TRP A 141 21.19 -2.25 2.34
CA TRP A 141 21.09 -2.80 0.99
C TRP A 141 20.32 -1.87 0.03
N MET A 142 19.24 -1.21 0.46
CA MET A 142 18.54 -0.28 -0.45
C MET A 142 19.33 1.01 -0.73
N ILE A 143 20.18 1.45 0.20
CA ILE A 143 20.93 2.72 0.09
C ILE A 143 22.39 2.52 -0.36
N SER A 144 22.81 1.29 -0.65
CA SER A 144 24.17 0.97 -1.08
C SER A 144 24.28 0.74 -2.60
N GLY A 145 25.52 0.72 -3.08
CA GLY A 145 25.85 0.44 -4.47
C GLY A 145 25.93 1.68 -5.37
N SER A 146 26.42 1.48 -6.59
CA SER A 146 26.55 2.54 -7.60
C SER A 146 26.03 2.08 -8.97
N GLY A 147 25.87 3.01 -9.91
CA GLY A 147 25.37 2.68 -11.25
C GLY A 147 23.96 2.08 -11.24
N SER A 148 23.82 0.82 -11.66
CA SER A 148 22.52 0.13 -11.70
C SER A 148 22.05 -0.35 -10.33
N GLU A 149 22.97 -0.59 -9.39
CA GLU A 149 22.65 -1.06 -8.04
C GLU A 149 21.92 0.01 -7.22
N ARG A 150 22.15 1.28 -7.54
CA ARG A 150 21.43 2.44 -6.99
C ARG A 150 19.90 2.33 -7.18
N TRP A 151 19.45 1.53 -8.14
CA TRP A 151 18.06 1.39 -8.55
C TRP A 151 17.48 -0.01 -8.21
N ARG A 152 17.87 -0.60 -7.08
CA ARG A 152 17.39 -1.93 -6.63
C ARG A 152 15.86 -1.99 -6.51
N LEU A 153 15.20 -0.95 -6.02
CA LEU A 153 13.74 -0.92 -5.81
C LEU A 153 12.95 -1.17 -7.11
N VAL A 154 13.27 -0.47 -8.20
CA VAL A 154 12.59 -0.67 -9.48
C VAL A 154 12.88 -2.04 -10.10
N GLN A 155 14.03 -2.65 -9.80
CA GLN A 155 14.37 -4.00 -10.28
C GLN A 155 13.50 -5.11 -9.68
N LEU A 156 12.86 -4.87 -8.52
CA LEU A 156 11.88 -5.80 -7.93
C LEU A 156 10.61 -5.92 -8.80
N PHE A 157 10.25 -4.85 -9.52
CA PHE A 157 9.04 -4.78 -10.33
C PHE A 157 9.28 -5.34 -11.74
N GLN A 158 9.24 -6.66 -11.85
CA GLN A 158 9.51 -7.36 -13.10
C GLN A 158 8.20 -7.62 -13.88
N PRO A 159 8.04 -7.08 -15.10
CA PRO A 159 6.78 -7.17 -15.83
C PRO A 159 6.58 -8.56 -16.44
N ASN A 160 5.32 -8.91 -16.70
CA ASN A 160 5.00 -9.97 -17.63
C ASN A 160 5.59 -9.61 -19.01
N ALA A 161 6.31 -10.55 -19.64
CA ALA A 161 6.95 -10.34 -20.94
C ALA A 161 5.98 -9.81 -22.01
N ALA A 162 4.71 -10.25 -21.98
CA ALA A 162 3.66 -9.79 -22.89
C ALA A 162 3.25 -8.32 -22.66
N LEU A 163 3.38 -7.81 -21.43
CA LEU A 163 3.06 -6.43 -21.05
C LEU A 163 4.29 -5.53 -20.88
N SER A 164 5.48 -6.02 -21.25
CA SER A 164 6.74 -5.27 -21.21
C SER A 164 6.67 -3.91 -21.89
N ARG A 165 5.89 -3.78 -22.99
CA ARG A 165 5.68 -2.52 -23.71
C ARG A 165 4.90 -1.49 -22.88
N VAL A 166 3.87 -1.92 -22.16
CA VAL A 166 3.08 -1.06 -21.26
C VAL A 166 3.94 -0.63 -20.08
N PHE A 167 4.67 -1.59 -19.50
CA PHE A 167 5.61 -1.33 -18.41
C PHE A 167 6.69 -0.32 -18.81
N ARG A 168 7.21 -0.40 -20.05
CA ARG A 168 8.18 0.57 -20.58
C ARG A 168 7.64 2.00 -20.58
N VAL A 169 6.39 2.19 -21.01
CA VAL A 169 5.73 3.51 -20.99
C VAL A 169 5.56 4.00 -19.56
N LEU A 170 5.14 3.13 -18.64
CA LEU A 170 5.04 3.44 -17.22
C LEU A 170 6.37 3.89 -16.61
N ILE A 171 7.46 3.17 -16.89
CA ILE A 171 8.80 3.54 -16.43
C ILE A 171 9.26 4.88 -17.01
N ALA A 172 8.95 5.12 -18.28
CA ALA A 172 9.31 6.37 -18.97
C ALA A 172 8.64 7.60 -18.35
N THR A 173 7.41 7.48 -17.83
CA THR A 173 6.72 8.60 -17.15
C THR A 173 7.33 8.92 -15.78
N MET A 174 8.01 7.95 -15.15
CA MET A 174 8.70 8.12 -13.88
C MET A 174 10.10 8.75 -14.02
N GLN A 175 10.62 8.91 -15.24
CA GLN A 175 11.94 9.50 -15.45
C GLN A 175 11.94 11.01 -15.13
N SER A 176 13.00 11.46 -14.48
CA SER A 176 13.31 12.88 -14.30
C SER A 176 14.80 13.16 -14.53
N PRO A 177 15.18 14.34 -15.08
CA PRO A 177 16.58 14.71 -15.25
C PRO A 177 17.37 14.71 -13.94
N GLU A 178 16.73 15.12 -12.85
CA GLU A 178 17.33 15.24 -11.53
C GLU A 178 17.69 13.87 -10.93
N THR A 179 16.91 12.83 -11.25
CA THR A 179 17.09 11.47 -10.72
C THR A 179 17.90 10.57 -11.65
N THR A 180 17.61 10.61 -12.95
CA THR A 180 18.11 9.63 -13.93
C THR A 180 18.96 10.24 -15.04
N GLY A 181 19.12 11.57 -15.06
CA GLY A 181 19.76 12.31 -16.16
C GLY A 181 18.94 12.35 -17.46
N ARG A 182 17.72 11.82 -17.46
CA ARG A 182 16.88 11.68 -18.66
C ARG A 182 15.69 12.63 -18.63
N LYS A 183 15.45 13.33 -19.74
CA LYS A 183 14.26 14.15 -19.93
C LYS A 183 13.04 13.25 -20.11
N ARG A 184 12.04 13.39 -19.23
CA ARG A 184 10.77 12.65 -19.26
C ARG A 184 10.13 12.61 -20.64
N ILE A 185 10.07 13.76 -21.32
CA ILE A 185 9.46 13.89 -22.65
C ILE A 185 10.15 12.96 -23.66
N VAL A 186 11.48 12.93 -23.67
CA VAL A 186 12.26 12.09 -24.60
C VAL A 186 12.07 10.61 -24.29
N ALA A 187 12.09 10.24 -23.00
CA ALA A 187 11.87 8.86 -22.57
C ALA A 187 10.46 8.38 -22.95
N VAL A 188 9.43 9.19 -22.72
CA VAL A 188 8.03 8.88 -23.05
C VAL A 188 7.86 8.75 -24.56
N LEU A 189 8.36 9.70 -25.36
CA LEU A 189 8.28 9.62 -26.83
C LEU A 189 8.96 8.36 -27.37
N THR A 190 10.14 8.03 -26.85
CA THR A 190 10.87 6.80 -27.24
C THR A 190 10.10 5.55 -26.84
N ALA A 191 9.56 5.51 -25.62
CA ALA A 191 8.78 4.39 -25.13
C ALA A 191 7.49 4.18 -25.92
N LEU A 192 6.80 5.27 -26.26
CA LEU A 192 5.59 5.29 -27.09
C LEU A 192 5.90 4.73 -28.49
N LEU A 193 6.90 5.26 -29.19
CA LEU A 193 7.32 4.75 -30.50
C LEU A 193 7.70 3.26 -30.45
N ALA A 194 8.33 2.82 -29.36
CA ALA A 194 8.73 1.44 -29.16
C ALA A 194 7.59 0.52 -28.63
N ALA A 195 6.44 1.08 -28.24
CA ALA A 195 5.29 0.32 -27.74
C ALA A 195 4.39 -0.22 -28.87
N VAL A 196 4.50 0.35 -30.07
CA VAL A 196 3.73 -0.04 -31.25
C VAL A 196 4.56 -0.91 -32.21
N SER A 197 3.93 -1.48 -33.25
CA SER A 197 4.66 -2.23 -34.27
C SER A 197 5.63 -1.32 -35.02
N ARG A 198 6.72 -1.87 -35.58
CA ARG A 198 7.71 -1.08 -36.36
C ARG A 198 7.06 -0.28 -37.49
N PHE A 199 6.09 -0.89 -38.18
CA PHE A 199 5.30 -0.22 -39.22
C PHE A 199 4.47 0.93 -38.66
N ALA A 200 3.74 0.72 -37.56
CA ALA A 200 2.96 1.79 -36.94
C ALA A 200 3.85 2.92 -36.42
N GLY A 201 5.02 2.60 -35.86
CA GLY A 201 6.02 3.59 -35.46
C GLY A 201 6.54 4.40 -36.65
N LEU A 202 6.85 3.76 -37.78
CA LEU A 202 7.24 4.44 -39.01
C LEU A 202 6.13 5.33 -39.54
N THR A 203 4.87 4.86 -39.53
CA THR A 203 3.71 5.67 -39.91
C THR A 203 3.58 6.91 -39.03
N LEU A 204 3.72 6.77 -37.71
CA LEU A 204 3.70 7.93 -36.80
C LEU A 204 4.84 8.91 -37.09
N LEU A 205 6.04 8.43 -37.41
CA LEU A 205 7.18 9.28 -37.79
C LEU A 205 6.91 10.03 -39.10
N VAL A 206 6.37 9.35 -40.12
CA VAL A 206 6.00 9.96 -41.40
C VAL A 206 4.89 11.00 -41.21
N LEU A 207 3.87 10.68 -40.42
CA LEU A 207 2.78 11.62 -40.11
C LEU A 207 3.28 12.82 -39.30
N PHE A 208 4.21 12.62 -38.37
CA PHE A 208 4.84 13.70 -37.63
C PHE A 208 5.68 14.60 -38.55
N ALA A 209 6.49 14.01 -39.44
CA ALA A 209 7.25 14.76 -40.44
C ALA A 209 6.31 15.53 -41.39
N GLY A 210 5.23 14.90 -41.85
CA GLY A 210 4.19 15.52 -42.66
C GLY A 210 3.42 16.62 -41.92
N TRP A 211 3.21 16.49 -40.61
CA TRP A 211 2.60 17.52 -39.78
C TRP A 211 3.50 18.75 -39.63
N VAL A 212 4.81 18.55 -39.42
CA VAL A 212 5.80 19.64 -39.31
C VAL A 212 6.03 20.32 -40.66
N ALA A 213 6.26 19.54 -41.72
CA ALA A 213 6.68 20.06 -43.03
C ALA A 213 5.52 20.38 -43.96
N GLY A 214 4.34 19.76 -43.78
CA GLY A 214 3.18 19.88 -44.67
C GLY A 214 2.75 21.32 -44.94
N PRO A 215 2.61 22.19 -43.91
CA PRO A 215 2.26 23.59 -44.10
C PRO A 215 3.26 24.39 -44.94
N ALA A 216 4.52 23.97 -45.08
CA ALA A 216 5.46 24.58 -46.01
C ALA A 216 5.54 23.85 -47.35
N LEU A 217 5.50 22.51 -47.34
CA LEU A 217 5.64 21.67 -48.53
C LEU A 217 4.46 21.83 -49.50
N HIS A 218 3.24 22.02 -48.99
CA HIS A 218 2.06 22.16 -49.86
C HIS A 218 2.13 23.39 -50.79
N LEU A 219 2.90 24.42 -50.42
CA LEU A 219 3.13 25.62 -51.23
C LEU A 219 3.86 25.30 -52.55
N TRP A 220 4.64 24.22 -52.58
CA TRP A 220 5.32 23.73 -53.76
C TRP A 220 4.41 22.92 -54.69
N VAL A 221 3.37 22.30 -54.13
CA VAL A 221 2.39 21.48 -54.87
C VAL A 221 1.28 22.35 -55.45
N LEU A 222 0.80 23.33 -54.69
CA LEU A 222 -0.20 24.30 -55.11
C LEU A 222 0.49 25.62 -55.47
N ALA A 223 1.18 25.66 -56.62
CA ALA A 223 1.98 26.81 -57.02
C ALA A 223 1.18 28.15 -56.95
N PRO A 224 1.76 29.23 -56.39
CA PRO A 224 1.07 30.50 -56.14
C PRO A 224 0.51 31.26 -57.35
N SER A 225 0.91 30.87 -58.57
CA SER A 225 0.56 31.56 -59.82
C SER A 225 -0.94 31.59 -60.10
N ARG A 226 -1.76 30.75 -59.43
CA ARG A 226 -3.21 30.70 -59.57
C ARG A 226 -3.99 31.41 -58.44
N TRP A 227 -3.33 31.90 -57.40
CA TRP A 227 -4.03 32.42 -56.21
C TRP A 227 -4.63 33.82 -56.40
N ASN A 228 -4.01 34.65 -57.24
CA ASN A 228 -4.52 35.99 -57.56
C ASN A 228 -5.85 35.95 -58.35
N ALA A 229 -6.18 34.81 -58.97
CA ALA A 229 -7.39 34.63 -59.77
C ALA A 229 -8.64 34.26 -58.94
N ALA A 230 -8.49 34.03 -57.64
CA ALA A 230 -9.62 33.66 -56.77
C ALA A 230 -10.61 34.83 -56.57
N GLY A 231 -11.91 34.53 -56.69
CA GLY A 231 -12.98 35.49 -56.42
C GLY A 231 -13.15 35.76 -54.92
N TRP A 232 -13.39 37.02 -54.56
CA TRP A 232 -13.61 37.46 -53.16
C TRP A 232 -14.62 36.62 -52.36
N PRO A 233 -15.78 36.19 -52.93
CA PRO A 233 -16.73 35.36 -52.18
C PRO A 233 -16.11 34.04 -51.72
N VAL A 234 -15.32 33.39 -52.58
CA VAL A 234 -14.64 32.12 -52.27
C VAL A 234 -13.59 32.34 -51.19
N VAL A 235 -12.78 33.39 -51.31
CA VAL A 235 -11.73 33.72 -50.34
C VAL A 235 -12.32 33.95 -48.96
N LEU A 236 -13.38 34.76 -48.84
CA LEU A 236 -14.02 35.09 -47.57
C LEU A 236 -14.73 33.88 -46.94
N LEU A 237 -15.45 33.08 -47.74
CA LEU A 237 -16.15 31.87 -47.27
C LEU A 237 -15.18 30.80 -46.74
N THR A 238 -13.94 30.74 -47.24
CA THR A 238 -12.94 29.79 -46.75
C THR A 238 -12.05 30.36 -45.65
N ALA A 239 -11.68 31.63 -45.72
CA ALA A 239 -10.73 32.24 -44.78
C ALA A 239 -11.33 32.40 -43.38
N LEU A 240 -12.58 32.86 -43.27
CA LEU A 240 -13.23 33.11 -41.98
C LEU A 240 -13.41 31.83 -41.15
N PRO A 241 -13.98 30.72 -41.67
CA PRO A 241 -14.10 29.49 -40.90
C PRO A 241 -12.75 28.86 -40.55
N THR A 242 -11.77 28.94 -41.46
CA THR A 242 -10.43 28.38 -41.23
C THR A 242 -9.70 29.16 -40.13
N ALA A 243 -9.79 30.49 -40.15
CA ALA A 243 -9.23 31.32 -39.10
C ALA A 243 -9.93 31.07 -37.75
N PHE A 244 -11.26 30.97 -37.74
CA PHE A 244 -12.02 30.63 -36.54
C PHE A 244 -11.67 29.25 -35.98
N ALA A 245 -11.58 28.23 -36.84
CA ALA A 245 -11.18 26.89 -36.42
C ALA A 245 -9.75 26.87 -35.85
N ALA A 246 -8.82 27.58 -36.47
CA ALA A 246 -7.45 27.70 -36.01
C ALA A 246 -7.34 28.40 -34.65
N THR A 247 -8.03 29.53 -34.47
CA THR A 247 -8.06 30.24 -33.20
C THR A 247 -8.74 29.42 -32.12
N TRP A 248 -9.83 28.73 -32.44
CA TRP A 248 -10.50 27.83 -31.51
C TRP A 248 -9.61 26.66 -31.08
N VAL A 249 -8.94 25.98 -32.02
CA VAL A 249 -8.00 24.89 -31.71
C VAL A 249 -6.85 25.38 -30.83
N LEU A 250 -6.25 26.54 -31.15
CA LEU A 250 -5.18 27.10 -30.32
C LEU A 250 -5.66 27.56 -28.95
N ALA A 251 -6.87 28.12 -28.84
CA ALA A 251 -7.47 28.54 -27.58
C ALA A 251 -7.79 27.34 -26.68
N VAL A 252 -8.38 26.28 -27.24
CA VAL A 252 -8.63 25.01 -26.53
C VAL A 252 -7.30 24.38 -26.11
N ALA A 253 -6.33 24.31 -27.01
CA ALA A 253 -5.00 23.78 -26.70
C ALA A 253 -4.29 24.62 -25.61
N ALA A 254 -4.42 25.94 -25.62
CA ALA A 254 -3.86 26.81 -24.59
C ALA A 254 -4.51 26.58 -23.21
N GLY A 255 -5.83 26.33 -23.19
CA GLY A 255 -6.55 25.97 -21.97
C GLY A 255 -6.09 24.64 -21.36
N TRP A 256 -5.80 23.63 -22.20
CA TRP A 256 -5.42 22.29 -21.73
C TRP A 256 -3.91 22.10 -21.51
N LEU A 257 -3.09 22.55 -22.46
CA LEU A 257 -1.65 22.26 -22.55
C LEU A 257 -0.78 23.46 -22.13
N ARG A 258 -1.37 24.62 -21.83
CA ARG A 258 -0.67 25.87 -21.49
C ARG A 258 0.42 26.19 -22.54
N ARG A 259 1.69 26.17 -22.15
CA ARG A 259 2.85 26.40 -23.03
C ARG A 259 2.97 25.36 -24.16
N GLY A 260 2.36 24.19 -24.03
CA GLY A 260 2.32 23.17 -25.08
C GLY A 260 1.56 23.61 -26.35
N ALA A 261 0.67 24.60 -26.25
CA ALA A 261 0.01 25.18 -27.42
C ALA A 261 0.99 25.85 -28.41
N LEU A 262 2.14 26.32 -27.93
CA LEU A 262 3.20 26.89 -28.77
C LEU A 262 3.82 25.82 -29.69
N VAL A 263 3.94 24.58 -29.21
CA VAL A 263 4.43 23.46 -30.01
C VAL A 263 3.42 23.13 -31.13
N LEU A 264 2.13 23.15 -30.80
CA LEU A 264 1.06 22.92 -31.79
C LEU A 264 1.05 24.00 -32.89
N ALA A 265 1.37 25.25 -32.54
CA ALA A 265 1.45 26.37 -33.48
C ALA A 265 2.75 26.39 -34.34
N THR A 266 3.74 25.56 -34.01
CA THR A 266 5.06 25.62 -34.68
C THR A 266 4.98 25.31 -36.18
N PRO A 267 4.24 24.28 -36.67
CA PRO A 267 4.14 24.04 -38.11
C PRO A 267 3.36 25.13 -38.85
N LEU A 268 2.38 25.75 -38.19
CA LEU A 268 1.66 26.91 -38.73
C LEU A 268 2.63 28.09 -38.95
N LEU A 269 3.53 28.35 -38.00
CA LEU A 269 4.57 29.37 -38.13
C LEU A 269 5.55 29.03 -39.26
N ILE A 270 6.00 27.77 -39.36
CA ILE A 270 6.88 27.32 -40.45
C ILE A 270 6.22 27.56 -41.81
N GLY A 271 4.93 27.21 -41.95
CA GLY A 271 4.17 27.46 -43.17
C GLY A 271 3.98 28.96 -43.45
N ALA A 272 3.73 29.78 -42.44
CA ALA A 272 3.60 31.23 -42.59
C ALA A 272 4.91 31.90 -43.02
N VAL A 273 6.04 31.49 -42.45
CA VAL A 273 7.37 31.95 -42.87
C VAL A 273 7.68 31.51 -44.30
N ALA A 274 7.37 30.27 -44.66
CA ALA A 274 7.53 29.77 -46.03
C ALA A 274 6.67 30.57 -47.02
N LEU A 275 5.42 30.89 -46.67
CA LEU A 275 4.54 31.74 -47.46
C LEU A 275 5.10 33.16 -47.61
N ALA A 276 5.63 33.74 -46.53
CA ALA A 276 6.24 35.07 -46.55
C ALA A 276 7.46 35.12 -47.47
N LEU A 277 8.36 34.14 -47.37
CA LEU A 277 9.53 34.00 -48.24
C LEU A 277 9.12 33.82 -49.71
N TRP A 278 8.09 33.02 -49.97
CA TRP A 278 7.56 32.84 -51.32
C TRP A 278 6.94 34.12 -51.89
N GLY A 279 6.20 34.87 -51.09
CA GLY A 279 5.57 36.12 -51.52
C GLY A 279 6.53 37.30 -51.71
N THR A 280 7.73 37.24 -51.09
CA THR A 280 8.77 38.27 -51.24
C THR A 280 9.83 37.92 -52.29
N LEU A 281 10.16 36.64 -52.46
CA LEU A 281 11.16 36.17 -53.42
C LEU A 281 10.56 35.66 -54.75
N GLY A 282 9.25 35.42 -54.79
CA GLY A 282 8.50 34.95 -55.96
C GLY A 282 7.71 36.05 -56.68
N PRO A 283 6.74 35.69 -57.55
CA PRO A 283 5.88 36.65 -58.24
C PRO A 283 5.04 37.46 -57.23
N PRO A 284 4.79 38.77 -57.47
CA PRO A 284 4.07 39.62 -56.52
C PRO A 284 2.65 39.10 -56.27
N LEU A 285 2.34 38.85 -55.00
CA LEU A 285 1.01 38.44 -54.56
C LEU A 285 0.13 39.66 -54.30
N THR A 286 -1.09 39.63 -54.82
CA THR A 286 -2.14 40.60 -54.44
C THR A 286 -2.66 40.30 -53.03
N VAL A 287 -3.42 41.22 -52.42
CA VAL A 287 -4.09 40.99 -51.13
C VAL A 287 -4.89 39.67 -51.12
N ARG A 288 -5.53 39.33 -52.26
CA ARG A 288 -6.26 38.06 -52.41
C ARG A 288 -5.32 36.86 -52.40
N GLY A 289 -4.18 36.95 -53.09
CA GLY A 289 -3.15 35.91 -53.11
C GLY A 289 -2.61 35.62 -51.71
N TRP A 290 -2.35 36.66 -50.90
CA TRP A 290 -1.95 36.51 -49.50
C TRP A 290 -3.01 35.83 -48.65
N LEU A 291 -4.28 36.21 -48.79
CA LEU A 291 -5.39 35.58 -48.05
C LEU A 291 -5.60 34.12 -48.42
N VAL A 292 -5.52 33.79 -49.72
CA VAL A 292 -5.64 32.40 -50.20
C VAL A 292 -4.47 31.56 -49.71
N GLY A 293 -3.24 32.06 -49.81
CA GLY A 293 -2.05 31.38 -49.29
C GLY A 293 -2.11 31.15 -47.78
N ALA A 294 -2.50 32.17 -47.00
CA ALA A 294 -2.66 32.06 -45.55
C ALA A 294 -3.75 31.05 -45.17
N THR A 295 -4.87 31.04 -45.90
CA THR A 295 -5.95 30.07 -45.72
C THR A 295 -5.47 28.66 -46.05
N ALA A 296 -4.74 28.46 -47.15
CA ALA A 296 -4.21 27.16 -47.55
C ALA A 296 -3.19 26.61 -46.53
N VAL A 297 -2.27 27.45 -46.05
CA VAL A 297 -1.32 27.09 -44.97
C VAL A 297 -2.06 26.66 -43.71
N THR A 298 -3.04 27.46 -43.29
CA THR A 298 -3.80 27.20 -42.05
C THR A 298 -4.66 25.95 -42.18
N LEU A 299 -5.32 25.75 -43.32
CA LEU A 299 -6.12 24.56 -43.60
C LEU A 299 -5.25 23.31 -43.66
N CYS A 300 -4.07 23.38 -44.30
CA CYS A 300 -3.11 22.29 -44.34
C CYS A 300 -2.64 21.92 -42.93
N TRP A 301 -2.32 22.90 -42.10
CA TRP A 301 -1.97 22.68 -40.70
C TRP A 301 -3.11 22.04 -39.91
N LEU A 302 -4.36 22.50 -40.06
CA LEU A 302 -5.52 21.88 -39.40
C LEU A 302 -5.68 20.41 -39.84
N LEU A 303 -5.66 20.15 -41.15
CA LEU A 303 -5.82 18.81 -41.71
C LEU A 303 -4.73 17.85 -41.23
N THR A 304 -3.46 18.25 -41.31
CA THR A 304 -2.35 17.38 -40.87
C THR A 304 -2.36 17.18 -39.36
N THR A 305 -2.76 18.20 -38.58
CA THR A 305 -2.91 18.09 -37.12
C THR A 305 -3.99 17.07 -36.74
N PHE A 306 -5.19 17.19 -37.30
CA PHE A 306 -6.27 16.24 -37.02
C PHE A 306 -5.97 14.84 -37.55
N THR A 307 -5.30 14.73 -38.70
CA THR A 307 -4.88 13.43 -39.26
C THR A 307 -3.86 12.75 -38.36
N ALA A 308 -2.82 13.47 -37.91
CA ALA A 308 -1.82 12.93 -37.00
C ALA A 308 -2.44 12.52 -35.66
N LEU A 309 -3.35 13.33 -35.12
CA LEU A 309 -4.07 13.03 -33.87
C LEU A 309 -4.99 11.80 -34.03
N ALA A 310 -5.75 11.71 -35.12
CA ALA A 310 -6.63 10.58 -35.40
C ALA A 310 -5.82 9.29 -35.59
N ALA A 311 -4.73 9.34 -36.35
CA ALA A 311 -3.84 8.20 -36.52
C ALA A 311 -3.20 7.76 -35.21
N PHE A 312 -2.73 8.71 -34.38
CA PHE A 312 -2.25 8.42 -33.04
C PHE A 312 -3.32 7.73 -32.21
N ALA A 313 -4.54 8.27 -32.16
CA ALA A 313 -5.66 7.68 -31.43
C ALA A 313 -5.98 6.24 -31.90
N VAL A 314 -6.07 6.02 -33.21
CA VAL A 314 -6.37 4.71 -33.80
C VAL A 314 -5.25 3.70 -33.52
N ILE A 315 -3.98 4.08 -33.73
CA ILE A 315 -2.83 3.21 -33.50
C ILE A 315 -2.75 2.79 -32.03
N TYR A 316 -2.88 3.74 -31.11
CA TYR A 316 -2.81 3.44 -29.67
C TYR A 316 -4.03 2.72 -29.16
N ALA A 317 -5.24 3.05 -29.64
CA ALA A 317 -6.44 2.27 -29.33
C ALA A 317 -6.27 0.82 -29.76
N ARG A 318 -5.74 0.58 -30.96
CA ARG A 318 -5.47 -0.78 -31.46
C ARG A 318 -4.34 -1.48 -30.72
N ALA A 319 -3.30 -0.76 -30.30
CA ALA A 319 -2.18 -1.31 -29.54
C ALA A 319 -2.58 -1.65 -28.09
N SER A 320 -3.43 -0.84 -27.46
CA SER A 320 -3.92 -1.07 -26.10
C SER A 320 -5.12 -2.02 -26.03
N TRP A 321 -5.84 -2.20 -27.15
CA TRP A 321 -7.03 -3.05 -27.24
C TRP A 321 -6.86 -4.43 -26.59
N PRO A 322 -5.81 -5.22 -26.87
CA PRO A 322 -5.67 -6.55 -26.27
C PRO A 322 -5.52 -6.50 -24.75
N VAL A 323 -4.89 -5.45 -24.22
CA VAL A 323 -4.71 -5.27 -22.77
C VAL A 323 -6.05 -4.94 -22.11
N LEU A 324 -6.91 -4.18 -22.78
CA LEU A 324 -8.23 -3.78 -22.28
C LEU A 324 -9.26 -4.91 -22.41
N THR A 325 -9.32 -5.60 -23.56
CA THR A 325 -10.34 -6.63 -23.79
C THR A 325 -9.99 -7.98 -23.20
N ASP A 326 -8.70 -8.29 -23.04
CA ASP A 326 -8.21 -9.56 -22.51
C ASP A 326 -7.41 -9.37 -21.20
N ALA A 327 -7.85 -8.42 -20.38
CA ALA A 327 -7.20 -8.12 -19.09
C ALA A 327 -7.13 -9.36 -18.17
N ARG A 328 -8.09 -10.29 -18.29
CA ARG A 328 -8.11 -11.57 -17.56
C ARG A 328 -6.91 -12.44 -17.89
N ARG A 329 -6.48 -12.52 -19.16
CA ARG A 329 -5.29 -13.30 -19.56
C ARG A 329 -4.03 -12.80 -18.85
N PHE A 330 -3.96 -11.50 -18.57
CA PHE A 330 -2.85 -10.89 -17.85
C PHE A 330 -3.08 -10.81 -16.33
N ARG A 331 -4.13 -11.46 -15.82
CA ARG A 331 -4.51 -11.43 -14.40
C ARG A 331 -4.68 -10.00 -13.87
N PHE A 332 -5.15 -9.07 -14.71
CA PHE A 332 -5.42 -7.67 -14.35
C PHE A 332 -4.21 -6.87 -13.80
N GLY A 333 -2.97 -7.32 -14.04
CA GLY A 333 -1.77 -6.63 -13.56
C GLY A 333 -0.58 -6.75 -14.53
N ILE A 334 0.34 -5.79 -14.43
CA ILE A 334 1.55 -5.74 -15.27
C ILE A 334 2.67 -6.61 -14.68
N VAL A 335 2.78 -6.65 -13.35
CA VAL A 335 3.84 -7.32 -12.57
C VAL A 335 3.22 -8.54 -11.87
N PRO A 336 3.54 -9.78 -12.31
CA PRO A 336 3.00 -10.99 -11.69
C PRO A 336 3.52 -11.21 -10.26
N GLY A 337 4.81 -10.95 -10.03
CA GLY A 337 5.43 -10.97 -8.70
C GLY A 337 6.61 -11.93 -8.57
N ALA A 338 6.51 -13.16 -9.08
CA ALA A 338 7.55 -14.20 -8.96
C ALA A 338 8.17 -14.62 -10.31
N MET A 339 7.75 -14.03 -11.43
CA MET A 339 8.32 -14.32 -12.76
C MET A 339 9.55 -13.45 -13.04
N PRO A 340 10.70 -14.04 -13.39
CA PRO A 340 11.87 -13.28 -13.78
C PRO A 340 11.69 -12.60 -15.15
N TYR A 341 12.25 -11.41 -15.31
CA TYR A 341 12.27 -10.65 -16.57
C TYR A 341 13.63 -10.02 -16.82
N THR A 342 14.17 -10.22 -18.02
CA THR A 342 15.41 -9.59 -18.47
C THR A 342 15.12 -8.40 -19.38
N ALA A 343 15.54 -7.19 -18.96
CA ALA A 343 15.30 -5.97 -19.70
C ALA A 343 16.02 -5.96 -21.07
N THR A 344 15.27 -5.62 -22.12
CA THR A 344 15.78 -5.45 -23.48
C THR A 344 16.54 -4.13 -23.64
N TRP A 345 17.24 -3.95 -24.76
CA TRP A 345 17.92 -2.67 -25.05
C TRP A 345 16.94 -1.48 -25.13
N LEU A 346 15.72 -1.69 -25.63
CA LEU A 346 14.67 -0.66 -25.68
C LEU A 346 14.18 -0.28 -24.30
N ASP A 347 14.05 -1.26 -23.40
CA ASP A 347 13.67 -1.02 -22.01
C ASP A 347 14.73 -0.15 -21.31
N ARG A 348 16.01 -0.45 -21.57
CA ARG A 348 17.13 0.34 -21.06
C ARG A 348 17.16 1.75 -21.60
N LEU A 349 16.72 2.01 -22.83
CA LEU A 349 16.56 3.38 -23.35
C LEU A 349 15.41 4.13 -22.70
N ALA A 350 14.35 3.43 -22.30
CA ALA A 350 13.19 4.04 -21.64
C ALA A 350 13.41 4.36 -20.16
N GLY A 351 14.39 3.74 -19.50
CA GLY A 351 14.75 4.05 -18.10
C GLY A 351 15.09 2.86 -17.24
N LEU A 352 14.87 1.62 -17.71
CA LEU A 352 15.13 0.43 -16.90
C LEU A 352 16.63 0.21 -16.67
N PRO A 353 17.08 0.03 -15.41
CA PRO A 353 18.47 -0.28 -15.10
C PRO A 353 18.86 -1.67 -15.62
N ARG A 354 20.17 -1.94 -15.70
CA ARG A 354 20.65 -3.31 -15.95
C ARG A 354 20.34 -4.16 -14.72
N SER A 355 19.99 -5.42 -14.94
CA SER A 355 19.79 -6.37 -13.83
C SER A 355 21.10 -6.53 -13.06
N THR A 356 21.01 -6.42 -11.74
CA THR A 356 22.12 -6.67 -10.81
C THR A 356 21.91 -7.95 -10.00
N GLY A 357 21.09 -8.89 -10.50
CA GLY A 357 20.74 -10.13 -9.79
C GLY A 357 19.57 -10.01 -8.83
N VAL A 358 18.92 -8.84 -8.73
CA VAL A 358 17.74 -8.64 -7.87
C VAL A 358 16.59 -9.55 -8.32
N PRO A 359 16.05 -10.41 -7.44
CA PRO A 359 14.95 -11.31 -7.79
C PRO A 359 13.60 -10.55 -7.92
N PRO A 360 12.58 -11.18 -8.52
CA PRO A 360 11.22 -10.61 -8.57
C PRO A 360 10.67 -10.31 -7.18
N LEU A 361 9.82 -9.29 -7.05
CA LEU A 361 9.28 -8.78 -5.79
C LEU A 361 8.75 -9.87 -4.83
N ALA A 362 7.93 -10.81 -5.31
CA ALA A 362 7.34 -11.84 -4.46
C ALA A 362 8.38 -12.86 -3.98
N THR A 363 9.39 -13.16 -4.81
CA THR A 363 10.52 -14.02 -4.46
C THR A 363 11.41 -13.33 -3.44
N TRP A 364 11.80 -12.08 -3.71
CA TRP A 364 12.55 -11.27 -2.76
C TRP A 364 11.85 -11.17 -1.40
N LEU A 365 10.54 -10.90 -1.41
CA LEU A 365 9.75 -10.81 -0.17
C LEU A 365 9.73 -12.13 0.60
N ALA A 366 9.51 -13.25 -0.08
CA ALA A 366 9.53 -14.57 0.56
C ALA A 366 10.90 -14.81 1.21
N ASP A 367 11.98 -14.64 0.45
CA ASP A 367 13.34 -14.90 0.92
C ASP A 367 13.72 -13.99 2.09
N ARG A 368 13.35 -12.70 2.06
CA ARG A 368 13.66 -11.76 3.14
C ARG A 368 12.82 -12.01 4.39
N ILE A 369 11.56 -12.42 4.27
CA ILE A 369 10.75 -12.82 5.42
C ILE A 369 11.36 -14.06 6.08
N ASP A 370 11.75 -15.06 5.28
CA ASP A 370 12.34 -16.31 5.76
C ASP A 370 13.74 -16.06 6.40
N ASP A 371 14.58 -15.22 5.78
CA ASP A 371 15.88 -14.79 6.32
C ASP A 371 15.73 -14.08 7.68
N LEU A 372 14.79 -13.12 7.80
CA LEU A 372 14.53 -12.38 9.03
C LEU A 372 14.02 -13.28 10.16
N ALA A 373 13.25 -14.32 9.83
CA ALA A 373 12.78 -15.31 10.78
C ALA A 373 13.88 -16.29 11.24
N GLY A 374 15.05 -16.28 10.60
CA GLY A 374 16.14 -17.20 10.92
C GLY A 374 15.92 -18.62 10.40
N LEU A 375 15.09 -18.79 9.36
CA LEU A 375 14.98 -20.07 8.67
C LEU A 375 16.30 -20.35 7.92
N THR A 376 16.80 -21.58 8.05
CA THR A 376 18.04 -21.98 7.40
C THR A 376 17.75 -22.47 5.98
N PRO A 377 18.38 -21.87 4.95
CA PRO A 377 18.27 -22.37 3.59
C PRO A 377 19.05 -23.67 3.44
N ASP A 378 18.69 -24.43 2.41
CA ASP A 378 19.40 -25.63 2.01
C ASP A 378 20.78 -25.32 1.42
N ALA A 379 21.55 -26.37 1.09
CA ALA A 379 22.87 -26.22 0.47
C ALA A 379 22.86 -25.49 -0.89
N GLY A 380 21.69 -25.39 -1.54
CA GLY A 380 21.48 -24.63 -2.78
C GLY A 380 21.16 -23.15 -2.55
N GLY A 381 21.01 -22.72 -1.29
CA GLY A 381 20.64 -21.36 -0.92
C GLY A 381 19.14 -21.06 -1.05
N GLU A 382 18.29 -22.06 -1.27
CA GLU A 382 16.83 -21.92 -1.23
C GLU A 382 16.29 -22.30 0.14
N HIS A 383 15.31 -21.55 0.64
CA HIS A 383 14.59 -21.93 1.86
C HIS A 383 13.71 -23.15 1.59
N PRO A 384 13.78 -24.22 2.40
CA PRO A 384 13.01 -25.44 2.18
C PRO A 384 11.50 -25.23 2.40
N SER A 385 11.15 -24.32 3.31
CA SER A 385 9.77 -23.93 3.63
C SER A 385 9.71 -22.42 3.88
N ALA A 386 8.53 -21.84 3.68
CA ALA A 386 8.24 -20.46 4.04
C ALA A 386 7.63 -20.36 5.45
N LEU A 387 7.93 -19.27 6.14
CA LEU A 387 7.37 -18.94 7.46
C LEU A 387 5.83 -18.97 7.44
N THR A 388 5.21 -19.67 8.39
CA THR A 388 3.76 -19.77 8.52
C THR A 388 3.21 -18.90 9.64
N PHE A 389 1.89 -18.67 9.67
CA PHE A 389 1.26 -18.00 10.81
C PHE A 389 1.34 -18.84 12.10
N GLY A 390 1.29 -20.17 11.99
CA GLY A 390 1.43 -21.08 13.12
C GLY A 390 2.78 -20.94 13.82
N ASP A 391 3.86 -20.77 13.04
CA ASP A 391 5.20 -20.50 13.58
C ASP A 391 5.21 -19.21 14.42
N LEU A 392 4.64 -18.13 13.88
CA LEU A 392 4.51 -16.86 14.60
C LEU A 392 3.67 -16.98 15.89
N TRP A 393 2.58 -17.75 15.84
CA TRP A 393 1.68 -17.91 16.98
C TRP A 393 2.32 -18.68 18.12
N ARG A 394 3.04 -19.77 17.80
CA ARG A 394 3.76 -20.60 18.76
C ARG A 394 5.02 -19.91 19.31
N GLY A 395 5.65 -19.06 18.50
CA GLY A 395 6.89 -18.38 18.84
C GLY A 395 8.13 -19.26 18.61
N PRO A 396 9.33 -18.67 18.69
CA PRO A 396 10.58 -19.29 18.22
C PRO A 396 11.15 -20.39 19.12
N LEU A 397 10.63 -20.57 20.35
CA LEU A 397 11.07 -21.61 21.29
C LEU A 397 10.18 -22.86 21.26
N ALA A 398 9.13 -22.87 20.45
CA ALA A 398 8.32 -24.05 20.29
C ALA A 398 9.17 -25.17 19.67
N ASP A 399 9.16 -26.35 20.30
CA ASP A 399 9.87 -27.51 19.78
C ASP A 399 9.31 -27.87 18.39
N PRO A 400 10.11 -27.77 17.31
CA PRO A 400 9.66 -28.08 15.95
C PRO A 400 9.22 -29.55 15.79
N GLY A 401 9.64 -30.43 16.69
CA GLY A 401 9.29 -31.85 16.72
C GLY A 401 8.11 -32.20 17.63
N ALA A 402 7.58 -31.26 18.42
CA ALA A 402 6.44 -31.53 19.29
C ALA A 402 5.16 -31.79 18.46
N PRO A 403 4.37 -32.84 18.77
CA PRO A 403 3.17 -33.15 18.03
C PRO A 403 2.18 -31.97 18.09
N GLU A 404 1.72 -31.56 16.91
CA GLU A 404 0.78 -30.45 16.77
C GLU A 404 -0.59 -30.87 17.29
N ASP A 405 -1.03 -30.30 18.41
CA ASP A 405 -2.41 -30.44 18.88
C ASP A 405 -3.33 -29.52 18.04
N PRO A 406 -4.18 -30.08 17.15
CA PRO A 406 -5.03 -29.27 16.29
C PRO A 406 -6.06 -28.46 17.08
N ALA A 407 -6.45 -28.91 18.28
CA ALA A 407 -7.39 -28.18 19.13
C ALA A 407 -6.76 -26.88 19.64
N ARG A 408 -5.49 -26.93 20.08
CA ARG A 408 -4.74 -25.76 20.52
C ARG A 408 -4.51 -24.77 19.39
N LEU A 409 -4.13 -25.24 18.19
CA LEU A 409 -3.96 -24.37 17.02
C LEU A 409 -5.27 -23.70 16.60
N ARG A 410 -6.39 -24.42 16.69
CA ARG A 410 -7.73 -23.85 16.45
C ARG A 410 -8.11 -22.81 17.49
N GLU A 411 -7.77 -23.03 18.75
CA GLU A 411 -7.96 -22.02 19.80
C GLU A 411 -7.16 -20.75 19.51
N MET A 412 -5.87 -20.88 19.19
CA MET A 412 -5.01 -19.75 18.80
C MET A 412 -5.56 -19.01 17.57
N ALA A 413 -6.13 -19.73 16.60
CA ALA A 413 -6.75 -19.14 15.42
C ALA A 413 -8.01 -18.31 15.77
N LEU A 414 -8.75 -18.66 16.82
CA LEU A 414 -9.94 -17.93 17.28
C LEU A 414 -9.63 -16.84 18.31
N ARG A 415 -8.57 -17.00 19.11
CA ARG A 415 -8.21 -16.12 20.23
C ARG A 415 -6.82 -15.52 20.03
N PRO A 416 -6.72 -14.27 19.53
CA PRO A 416 -5.43 -13.61 19.36
C PRO A 416 -4.59 -13.46 20.63
N ALA A 417 -5.21 -13.50 21.81
CA ALA A 417 -4.50 -13.43 23.10
C ALA A 417 -3.66 -14.69 23.41
N GLU A 418 -3.90 -15.80 22.71
CA GLU A 418 -3.14 -17.05 22.82
C GLU A 418 -1.93 -17.09 21.88
N ARG A 419 -1.65 -16.01 21.13
CA ARG A 419 -0.55 -15.95 20.15
C ARG A 419 0.63 -15.20 20.76
N VAL A 420 1.84 -15.73 20.58
CA VAL A 420 3.08 -15.04 20.95
C VAL A 420 3.31 -13.83 20.03
N ILE A 421 3.23 -14.04 18.71
CA ILE A 421 3.28 -12.98 17.69
C ILE A 421 2.02 -13.05 16.83
N ASN A 422 1.18 -12.03 16.93
CA ASN A 422 -0.05 -11.90 16.16
C ASN A 422 0.15 -11.00 14.94
N LEU A 423 0.40 -11.60 13.78
CA LEU A 423 0.39 -10.89 12.50
C LEU A 423 -1.05 -10.83 11.94
N ALA A 424 -1.51 -9.63 11.58
CA ALA A 424 -2.80 -9.43 10.92
C ALA A 424 -2.70 -8.47 9.73
N LEU A 425 -3.08 -8.94 8.54
CA LEU A 425 -2.99 -8.17 7.30
C LEU A 425 -4.37 -7.89 6.72
N MET A 426 -4.53 -6.76 6.04
CA MET A 426 -5.78 -6.43 5.35
C MET A 426 -5.67 -6.78 3.87
N SER A 427 -6.69 -7.42 3.30
CA SER A 427 -6.83 -7.61 1.86
C SER A 427 -8.26 -7.32 1.43
N THR A 428 -8.47 -7.07 0.13
CA THR A 428 -9.79 -6.78 -0.42
C THR A 428 -10.16 -7.86 -1.43
N ASP A 429 -11.29 -8.54 -1.22
CA ASP A 429 -11.88 -9.42 -2.25
C ASP A 429 -12.73 -8.56 -3.19
N LEU A 430 -12.18 -8.30 -4.38
CA LEU A 430 -12.85 -7.51 -5.41
C LEU A 430 -14.07 -8.23 -5.99
N SER A 431 -14.13 -9.56 -5.90
CA SER A 431 -15.24 -10.35 -6.45
C SER A 431 -16.44 -10.38 -5.51
N ALA A 432 -16.20 -10.39 -4.20
CA ALA A 432 -17.26 -10.28 -3.19
C ALA A 432 -17.54 -8.83 -2.74
N GLY A 433 -16.70 -7.86 -3.10
CA GLY A 433 -16.88 -6.45 -2.75
C GLY A 433 -16.70 -6.17 -1.25
N ARG A 434 -15.83 -6.91 -0.56
CA ARG A 434 -15.64 -6.82 0.90
C ARG A 434 -14.16 -6.91 1.31
N PRO A 435 -13.80 -6.30 2.46
CA PRO A 435 -12.50 -6.55 3.09
C PRO A 435 -12.39 -7.99 3.61
N TYR A 436 -11.16 -8.41 3.88
CA TYR A 436 -10.82 -9.60 4.66
C TYR A 436 -9.58 -9.31 5.52
N ARG A 437 -9.65 -9.74 6.78
CA ARG A 437 -8.47 -9.87 7.65
C ARG A 437 -7.79 -11.21 7.37
N LEU A 438 -6.47 -11.17 7.25
CA LEU A 438 -5.60 -12.33 7.06
C LEU A 438 -4.77 -12.58 8.34
N PRO A 439 -4.53 -13.85 8.72
CA PRO A 439 -4.99 -15.06 8.03
C PRO A 439 -6.50 -15.24 8.18
N PHE A 440 -7.11 -16.03 7.29
CA PHE A 440 -8.55 -16.33 7.37
C PHE A 440 -8.89 -17.02 8.69
N LEU A 441 -10.16 -17.01 9.07
CA LEU A 441 -10.64 -17.83 10.19
C LEU A 441 -10.68 -19.32 9.78
N PRO A 442 -10.53 -20.25 10.74
CA PRO A 442 -10.65 -21.68 10.47
C PRO A 442 -11.99 -22.03 9.85
N GLY A 443 -11.99 -22.99 8.92
CA GLY A 443 -13.24 -23.48 8.32
C GLY A 443 -14.13 -24.18 9.35
N THR A 444 -15.43 -23.89 9.31
CA THR A 444 -16.47 -24.63 10.08
C THR A 444 -16.94 -25.89 9.35
N GLY A 445 -16.68 -25.99 8.05
CA GLY A 445 -16.99 -27.15 7.21
C GLY A 445 -16.19 -27.15 5.91
N ASP A 446 -16.32 -28.23 5.14
CA ASP A 446 -15.53 -28.47 3.93
C ASP A 446 -15.81 -27.44 2.81
N ASP A 447 -17.06 -26.97 2.72
CA ASP A 447 -17.52 -25.98 1.73
C ASP A 447 -17.13 -24.52 2.07
N ASP A 448 -16.68 -24.28 3.30
CA ASP A 448 -16.33 -22.94 3.78
C ASP A 448 -14.86 -22.59 3.58
N ARG A 449 -14.01 -23.59 3.36
CA ARG A 449 -12.58 -23.39 3.14
C ARG A 449 -12.32 -22.81 1.75
N TRP A 450 -11.41 -21.85 1.70
CA TRP A 450 -10.88 -21.36 0.44
C TRP A 450 -10.16 -22.49 -0.31
N GLN A 451 -10.15 -22.40 -1.63
CA GLN A 451 -9.47 -23.31 -2.53
C GLN A 451 -8.49 -22.51 -3.40
N PHE A 452 -7.45 -23.16 -3.92
CA PHE A 452 -6.50 -22.55 -4.85
C PHE A 452 -6.21 -23.48 -6.03
N CYS A 453 -5.73 -22.89 -7.12
CA CYS A 453 -5.22 -23.64 -8.28
C CYS A 453 -3.71 -23.42 -8.38
N PRO A 454 -2.87 -24.47 -8.37
CA PRO A 454 -1.41 -24.32 -8.43
C PRO A 454 -0.97 -23.56 -9.69
N SER A 455 -1.56 -23.85 -10.84
CA SER A 455 -1.27 -23.14 -12.10
C SER A 455 -1.72 -21.68 -12.11
N CYS A 456 -2.73 -21.30 -11.30
CA CYS A 456 -3.10 -19.88 -11.18
C CYS A 456 -2.14 -19.09 -10.30
N LEU A 457 -1.59 -19.74 -9.26
CA LEU A 457 -0.60 -19.15 -8.35
C LEU A 457 0.82 -19.14 -8.94
N ASP A 458 1.05 -19.92 -9.99
CA ASP A 458 2.33 -19.95 -10.71
C ASP A 458 2.76 -18.54 -11.17
N GLY A 459 3.99 -18.17 -10.82
CA GLY A 459 4.53 -16.84 -11.06
C GLY A 459 3.92 -15.69 -10.23
N ILE A 460 2.92 -15.93 -9.38
CA ILE A 460 2.39 -14.93 -8.40
C ILE A 460 3.19 -14.99 -7.10
N VAL A 461 3.44 -16.20 -6.63
CA VAL A 461 4.28 -16.55 -5.48
C VAL A 461 5.39 -17.50 -5.92
N PRO A 462 6.49 -17.62 -5.16
CA PRO A 462 7.57 -18.55 -5.48
C PRO A 462 7.10 -20.01 -5.53
N GLY A 463 7.74 -20.82 -6.37
CA GLY A 463 7.38 -22.24 -6.54
C GLY A 463 7.41 -23.05 -5.24
N ARG A 464 8.35 -22.74 -4.32
CA ARG A 464 8.40 -23.39 -2.99
C ARG A 464 7.13 -23.17 -2.16
N VAL A 465 6.53 -21.98 -2.26
CA VAL A 465 5.29 -21.66 -1.55
C VAL A 465 4.14 -22.49 -2.12
N VAL A 466 4.07 -22.63 -3.44
CA VAL A 466 3.06 -23.49 -4.08
C VAL A 466 3.25 -24.95 -3.66
N ARG A 467 4.49 -25.45 -3.58
CA ARG A 467 4.78 -26.82 -3.10
C ARG A 467 4.35 -27.01 -1.65
N GLN A 468 4.63 -26.06 -0.77
CA GLN A 468 4.20 -26.10 0.64
C GLN A 468 2.67 -26.08 0.77
N LEU A 469 1.98 -25.25 -0.02
CA LEU A 469 0.50 -25.23 -0.06
C LEU A 469 -0.07 -26.57 -0.55
N LEU A 470 0.55 -27.20 -1.54
CA LEU A 470 0.12 -28.51 -2.06
C LEU A 470 0.35 -29.64 -1.03
N ALA A 471 1.42 -29.56 -0.24
CA ALA A 471 1.70 -30.53 0.81
C ALA A 471 0.68 -30.45 1.96
N ALA A 472 0.26 -29.23 2.34
CA ALA A 472 -0.71 -29.02 3.42
C ALA A 472 -2.19 -29.06 2.95
N GLY A 473 -2.46 -28.83 1.67
CA GLY A 473 -3.80 -28.66 1.11
C GLY A 473 -4.26 -29.85 0.25
N PRO A 474 -5.17 -30.72 0.72
CA PRO A 474 -5.65 -31.85 -0.07
C PRO A 474 -6.43 -31.40 -1.31
N SER A 475 -6.32 -32.15 -2.40
CA SER A 475 -7.07 -31.89 -3.64
C SER A 475 -8.58 -32.05 -3.43
N THR A 476 -9.37 -31.30 -4.19
CA THR A 476 -10.84 -31.37 -4.19
C THR A 476 -11.37 -32.00 -5.49
N SER A 477 -12.68 -32.25 -5.54
CA SER A 477 -13.37 -32.69 -6.77
C SER A 477 -13.51 -31.58 -7.79
N ASP A 478 -13.45 -30.32 -7.35
CA ASP A 478 -13.65 -29.16 -8.20
C ASP A 478 -12.45 -28.93 -9.12
N HIS A 479 -12.74 -28.51 -10.35
CA HIS A 479 -11.71 -28.19 -11.34
C HIS A 479 -11.61 -26.67 -11.49
N CYS A 480 -10.41 -26.17 -11.77
CA CYS A 480 -10.22 -24.75 -12.01
C CYS A 480 -11.00 -24.31 -13.27
N PRO A 481 -11.83 -23.25 -13.19
CA PRO A 481 -12.59 -22.77 -14.35
C PRO A 481 -11.69 -22.26 -15.48
N THR A 482 -10.47 -21.81 -15.13
CA THR A 482 -9.45 -21.34 -16.09
C THR A 482 -8.59 -22.50 -16.60
N HIS A 483 -8.17 -23.41 -15.72
CA HIS A 483 -7.31 -24.54 -16.04
C HIS A 483 -8.09 -25.85 -15.87
N ARG A 484 -8.91 -26.21 -16.87
CA ARG A 484 -9.86 -27.34 -16.77
C ARG A 484 -9.21 -28.70 -16.45
N ALA A 485 -7.94 -28.89 -16.77
CA ALA A 485 -7.18 -30.11 -16.46
C ALA A 485 -6.65 -30.15 -15.01
N VAL A 486 -6.77 -29.07 -14.25
CA VAL A 486 -6.17 -28.91 -12.92
C VAL A 486 -7.27 -28.92 -11.87
N ARG A 487 -7.18 -29.85 -10.92
CA ARG A 487 -8.04 -29.88 -9.72
C ARG A 487 -7.67 -28.75 -8.77
N LEU A 488 -8.68 -28.22 -8.10
CA LEU A 488 -8.47 -27.27 -7.03
C LEU A 488 -7.95 -28.01 -5.78
N HIS A 489 -7.21 -27.29 -4.95
CA HIS A 489 -6.71 -27.76 -3.66
C HIS A 489 -7.30 -26.90 -2.56
N ARG A 490 -7.62 -27.49 -1.40
CA ARG A 490 -8.04 -26.71 -0.23
C ARG A 490 -6.86 -25.84 0.21
N LEU A 491 -7.12 -24.56 0.43
CA LEU A 491 -6.17 -23.69 1.11
C LEU A 491 -5.92 -24.26 2.51
N PRO A 492 -4.67 -24.33 2.99
CA PRO A 492 -4.36 -24.84 4.32
C PRO A 492 -5.11 -24.09 5.42
N GLU A 493 -5.17 -24.70 6.60
CA GLU A 493 -5.73 -24.02 7.77
C GLU A 493 -4.89 -22.78 8.11
N PRO A 494 -5.43 -21.82 8.86
CA PRO A 494 -4.79 -20.53 9.10
C PRO A 494 -3.37 -20.61 9.65
N TRP A 495 -3.06 -21.63 10.46
CA TRP A 495 -1.71 -21.85 11.03
C TRP A 495 -0.71 -22.37 9.99
N ASP A 496 -1.14 -23.16 9.00
CA ASP A 496 -0.27 -23.67 7.93
C ASP A 496 -0.10 -22.70 6.76
N LEU A 497 -0.79 -21.56 6.80
CA LEU A 497 -0.77 -20.57 5.73
C LEU A 497 0.59 -19.85 5.69
N PRO A 498 1.32 -19.86 4.56
CA PRO A 498 2.56 -19.10 4.42
C PRO A 498 2.30 -17.59 4.52
N VAL A 499 3.07 -16.90 5.36
CA VAL A 499 2.96 -15.45 5.58
C VAL A 499 3.08 -14.68 4.25
N VAL A 500 4.00 -15.09 3.37
CA VAL A 500 4.21 -14.41 2.08
C VAL A 500 2.98 -14.47 1.16
N LEU A 501 2.15 -15.52 1.23
CA LEU A 501 0.90 -15.56 0.47
C LEU A 501 -0.07 -14.48 0.96
N ALA A 502 -0.19 -14.30 2.27
CA ALA A 502 -1.01 -13.25 2.85
C ALA A 502 -0.49 -11.84 2.51
N VAL A 503 0.83 -11.64 2.56
CA VAL A 503 1.47 -10.39 2.10
C VAL A 503 1.14 -10.14 0.62
N ARG A 504 1.22 -11.18 -0.23
CA ARG A 504 0.90 -11.03 -1.65
C ARG A 504 -0.56 -10.66 -1.90
N MET A 505 -1.50 -11.26 -1.17
CA MET A 505 -2.92 -10.86 -1.22
C MET A 505 -3.10 -9.39 -0.81
N SER A 506 -2.42 -8.94 0.25
CA SER A 506 -2.51 -7.57 0.75
C SER A 506 -1.79 -6.52 -0.13
N LEU A 507 -0.79 -6.92 -0.92
CA LEU A 507 0.09 -6.01 -1.69
C LEU A 507 -0.32 -5.81 -3.16
N SER A 508 -1.33 -6.55 -3.65
CA SER A 508 -1.66 -6.55 -5.08
C SER A 508 -2.33 -5.24 -5.55
N LEU A 509 -1.50 -4.22 -5.75
CA LEU A 509 -1.88 -2.88 -6.20
C LEU A 509 -2.59 -2.96 -7.57
N PRO A 510 -3.85 -2.50 -7.68
CA PRO A 510 -4.64 -2.63 -8.91
C PRO A 510 -3.91 -2.11 -10.16
N GLY A 511 -3.92 -2.92 -11.22
CA GLY A 511 -3.29 -2.61 -12.51
C GLY A 511 -1.76 -2.74 -12.52
N LEU A 512 -1.06 -2.56 -11.40
CA LEU A 512 0.39 -2.73 -11.32
C LEU A 512 0.78 -4.16 -10.97
N ILE A 513 0.38 -4.66 -9.80
CA ILE A 513 0.73 -5.98 -9.28
C ILE A 513 -0.48 -6.91 -9.42
N CYS A 514 -0.27 -8.10 -9.98
CA CYS A 514 -1.40 -9.02 -10.22
C CYS A 514 -2.11 -9.41 -8.91
N PRO A 515 -3.45 -9.31 -8.82
CA PRO A 515 -4.25 -9.89 -7.75
C PRO A 515 -4.06 -11.40 -7.64
N VAL A 516 -4.29 -11.91 -6.42
CA VAL A 516 -4.18 -13.33 -6.10
C VAL A 516 -5.54 -14.00 -6.30
N PRO A 517 -5.66 -14.99 -7.20
CA PRO A 517 -6.90 -15.72 -7.38
C PRO A 517 -7.05 -16.84 -6.35
N LEU A 518 -8.15 -16.83 -5.61
CA LEU A 518 -8.62 -17.95 -4.80
C LEU A 518 -9.99 -18.41 -5.31
N TYR A 519 -10.46 -19.54 -4.81
CA TYR A 519 -11.72 -20.15 -5.23
C TYR A 519 -12.56 -20.52 -4.01
N LYS A 520 -13.87 -20.41 -4.14
CA LYS A 520 -14.82 -20.88 -3.13
C LYS A 520 -16.10 -21.33 -3.84
N LYS A 521 -16.58 -22.53 -3.52
CA LYS A 521 -17.79 -23.12 -4.13
C LYS A 521 -17.76 -23.06 -5.67
N GLY A 522 -16.63 -23.44 -6.27
CA GLY A 522 -16.41 -23.42 -7.73
C GLY A 522 -16.33 -22.02 -8.37
N ARG A 523 -16.39 -20.93 -7.60
CA ARG A 523 -16.30 -19.55 -8.09
C ARG A 523 -14.93 -18.96 -7.84
N GLN A 524 -14.43 -18.16 -8.77
CA GLN A 524 -13.15 -17.46 -8.65
C GLN A 524 -13.32 -16.12 -7.94
N HIS A 525 -12.44 -15.85 -6.98
CA HIS A 525 -12.35 -14.63 -6.20
C HIS A 525 -10.97 -13.98 -6.39
N TRP A 526 -10.94 -12.66 -6.55
CA TRP A 526 -9.73 -11.89 -6.80
C TRP A 526 -9.37 -11.05 -5.58
N PHE A 527 -8.34 -11.48 -4.86
CA PHE A 527 -7.78 -10.75 -3.73
C PHE A 527 -6.79 -9.70 -4.22
N SER A 528 -7.02 -8.47 -3.81
CA SER A 528 -6.29 -7.28 -4.20
C SER A 528 -5.84 -6.51 -2.95
N ASP A 529 -5.09 -5.44 -3.19
CA ASP A 529 -4.55 -4.55 -2.17
C ASP A 529 -5.56 -4.21 -1.03
N GLY A 530 -5.11 -4.39 0.22
CA GLY A 530 -5.91 -4.07 1.40
C GLY A 530 -6.26 -2.60 1.54
N GLY A 531 -5.40 -1.72 1.01
CA GLY A 531 -5.57 -0.27 1.02
C GLY A 531 -6.74 0.24 0.18
N ILE A 532 -7.41 -0.64 -0.58
CA ILE A 532 -8.67 -0.33 -1.27
C ILE A 532 -9.81 -0.16 -0.26
N THR A 533 -9.85 -0.98 0.79
CA THR A 533 -10.93 -0.95 1.80
C THR A 533 -10.48 -0.38 3.13
N SER A 534 -9.23 -0.61 3.53
CA SER A 534 -8.61 0.03 4.69
C SER A 534 -7.11 0.11 4.51
N ASN A 535 -6.62 1.32 4.37
CA ASN A 535 -5.20 1.57 4.20
C ASN A 535 -4.45 1.62 5.54
N PHE A 536 -5.16 1.79 6.65
CA PHE A 536 -4.59 1.85 7.99
C PHE A 536 -5.42 1.05 9.01
N PRO A 537 -5.22 -0.29 9.12
CA PRO A 537 -6.07 -1.17 9.90
C PRO A 537 -5.76 -1.14 11.41
N ILE A 538 -5.70 0.05 12.01
CA ILE A 538 -5.39 0.24 13.43
C ILE A 538 -6.47 -0.35 14.36
N HIS A 539 -7.70 -0.53 13.85
CA HIS A 539 -8.80 -1.20 14.55
C HIS A 539 -8.53 -2.69 14.82
N PHE A 540 -7.56 -3.33 14.17
CA PHE A 540 -7.25 -4.74 14.40
C PHE A 540 -6.85 -5.05 15.85
N PHE A 541 -6.18 -4.09 16.50
CA PHE A 541 -5.58 -4.29 17.83
C PHE A 541 -6.09 -3.29 18.86
N ASP A 542 -6.90 -2.30 18.45
CA ASP A 542 -7.44 -1.35 19.41
C ASP A 542 -8.45 -2.03 20.33
N THR A 543 -8.27 -1.82 21.64
CA THR A 543 -9.12 -2.35 22.69
C THR A 543 -9.48 -1.25 23.67
N LEU A 544 -10.69 -1.27 24.23
CA LEU A 544 -11.15 -0.22 25.17
C LEU A 544 -10.25 -0.09 26.40
N LEU A 545 -9.76 -1.23 26.91
CA LEU A 545 -8.85 -1.33 28.06
C LEU A 545 -7.52 -1.96 27.60
N PRO A 546 -6.58 -1.16 27.05
CA PRO A 546 -5.35 -1.69 26.50
C PRO A 546 -4.34 -2.04 27.60
N ARG A 547 -3.65 -3.17 27.42
CA ARG A 547 -2.51 -3.59 28.25
C ARG A 547 -1.28 -2.73 28.00
N TRP A 548 -1.04 -2.37 26.74
CA TRP A 548 0.12 -1.61 26.24
C TRP A 548 -0.30 -0.69 25.10
N PRO A 549 0.56 0.26 24.66
CA PRO A 549 0.24 1.09 23.52
C PRO A 549 0.20 0.31 22.20
N THR A 550 -0.80 0.62 21.37
CA THR A 550 -0.82 0.26 19.95
C THR A 550 -0.28 1.43 19.13
N PHE A 551 0.91 1.31 18.57
CA PHE A 551 1.50 2.34 17.74
C PHE A 551 0.96 2.34 16.31
N GLY A 552 0.93 3.54 15.73
CA GLY A 552 0.51 3.78 14.36
C GLY A 552 1.57 4.56 13.61
N LEU A 553 2.00 4.05 12.44
CA LEU A 553 2.85 4.79 11.52
C LEU A 553 2.03 5.22 10.30
N ASN A 554 1.86 6.52 10.13
CA ASN A 554 1.06 7.11 9.06
C ASN A 554 1.93 7.96 8.14
N LEU A 555 1.62 7.98 6.85
CA LEU A 555 2.30 8.80 5.85
C LEU A 555 1.45 10.04 5.53
N GLN A 556 2.09 11.21 5.50
CA GLN A 556 1.47 12.47 5.13
C GLN A 556 2.24 13.14 4.00
N THR A 557 1.62 13.27 2.83
CA THR A 557 2.21 13.99 1.69
C THR A 557 1.95 15.49 1.80
N LEU A 558 2.96 16.31 1.51
CA LEU A 558 2.90 17.76 1.45
C LEU A 558 3.17 18.24 0.01
N ASP A 559 2.45 19.28 -0.42
CA ASP A 559 2.65 19.93 -1.73
C ASP A 559 3.87 20.87 -1.75
N ARG A 560 4.78 20.72 -0.78
CA ARG A 560 6.00 21.51 -0.63
C ARG A 560 7.13 20.66 -0.05
N ALA A 561 8.35 21.19 -0.06
CA ALA A 561 9.45 20.58 0.68
C ALA A 561 9.16 20.53 2.19
N VAL A 562 9.61 19.45 2.83
CA VAL A 562 9.56 19.28 4.29
C VAL A 562 10.63 20.17 4.91
N ARG A 563 10.25 20.99 5.89
CA ARG A 563 11.19 21.84 6.62
C ARG A 563 11.89 21.04 7.73
N PRO A 564 13.13 21.38 8.11
CA PRO A 564 13.77 20.81 9.28
C PRO A 564 12.92 21.02 10.55
N GLY A 565 12.77 19.98 11.37
CA GLY A 565 11.90 19.93 12.54
C GLY A 565 10.42 19.67 12.23
N GLU A 566 10.05 19.50 10.95
CA GLU A 566 8.69 19.21 10.50
C GLU A 566 8.53 17.75 10.02
N GLU A 567 9.60 16.97 10.01
CA GLU A 567 9.67 15.63 9.41
C GLU A 567 8.70 14.62 10.02
N VAL A 568 8.57 14.67 11.34
CA VAL A 568 7.70 13.79 12.11
C VAL A 568 6.74 14.64 12.93
N PHE A 569 5.45 14.34 12.81
CA PHE A 569 4.42 14.98 13.61
C PHE A 569 3.67 13.94 14.45
N LEU A 570 3.73 14.10 15.77
CA LEU A 570 2.97 13.30 16.74
C LEU A 570 2.03 14.24 17.54
N PRO A 571 0.71 14.13 17.39
CA PRO A 571 -0.25 14.90 18.19
C PRO A 571 -0.06 14.71 19.69
N ARG A 572 -0.39 15.73 20.50
CA ARG A 572 -0.40 15.58 21.97
C ARG A 572 -1.41 14.51 22.39
N GLN A 573 -1.03 13.70 23.37
CA GLN A 573 -1.80 12.55 23.86
C GLN A 573 -3.15 12.94 24.48
N ASP A 574 -3.19 14.11 25.11
CA ASP A 574 -4.33 14.70 25.83
C ASP A 574 -5.07 15.77 25.05
N ALA A 575 -4.70 16.02 23.78
CA ALA A 575 -5.39 17.00 22.96
C ALA A 575 -6.89 16.65 22.91
N THR A 576 -7.74 17.65 23.16
CA THR A 576 -9.20 17.49 23.23
C THR A 576 -9.89 17.86 21.91
N GLY A 577 -9.38 18.84 21.17
CA GLY A 577 -10.00 19.31 19.92
C GLY A 577 -9.66 18.39 18.73
N PRO A 578 -10.64 17.89 17.95
CA PRO A 578 -10.36 17.02 16.80
C PRO A 578 -9.50 17.75 15.77
N THR A 579 -8.45 17.08 15.28
CA THR A 579 -7.69 17.55 14.13
C THR A 579 -8.49 17.20 12.89
N VAL A 580 -9.24 18.17 12.35
CA VAL A 580 -10.00 17.97 11.11
C VAL A 580 -9.03 18.12 9.93
N PRO A 581 -8.80 17.05 9.15
CA PRO A 581 -7.94 17.14 7.99
C PRO A 581 -8.61 18.02 6.93
N TRP A 582 -7.90 19.05 6.48
CA TRP A 582 -8.33 19.94 5.42
C TRP A 582 -7.37 19.83 4.24
N ALA A 583 -7.92 19.83 3.03
CA ALA A 583 -7.13 19.99 1.81
C ALA A 583 -7.97 20.70 0.76
N GLU A 584 -7.33 21.58 0.00
CA GLU A 584 -7.96 22.33 -1.09
C GLU A 584 -8.40 21.38 -2.22
N ILE A 585 -9.53 21.71 -2.87
CA ILE A 585 -9.98 21.01 -4.07
C ILE A 585 -9.40 21.75 -5.28
N GLY A 586 -8.53 21.10 -6.04
CA GLY A 586 -7.96 21.70 -7.25
C GLY A 586 -9.04 22.06 -8.27
N ALA A 587 -8.78 23.08 -9.11
CA ALA A 587 -9.76 23.69 -10.01
C ALA A 587 -10.26 22.80 -11.18
N GLY A 588 -9.69 21.60 -11.39
CA GLY A 588 -10.03 20.72 -12.51
C GLY A 588 -10.95 19.56 -12.13
N ALA A 589 -11.78 19.10 -13.07
CA ALA A 589 -12.66 17.94 -12.88
C ALA A 589 -11.91 16.67 -12.44
N GLY A 590 -10.67 16.47 -12.93
CA GLY A 590 -9.81 15.38 -12.49
C GLY A 590 -9.36 15.49 -11.03
N ALA A 591 -9.14 16.72 -10.52
CA ALA A 591 -8.80 16.95 -9.12
C ALA A 591 -10.01 16.68 -8.21
N LEU A 592 -11.21 17.09 -8.64
CA LEU A 592 -12.45 16.74 -7.95
C LEU A 592 -12.68 15.22 -7.92
N ALA A 593 -12.54 14.53 -9.07
CA ALA A 593 -12.70 13.08 -9.15
C ALA A 593 -11.67 12.33 -8.28
N GLY A 594 -10.41 12.78 -8.29
CA GLY A 594 -9.36 12.24 -7.41
C GLY A 594 -9.68 12.46 -5.93
N ARG A 595 -10.21 13.63 -5.56
CA ARG A 595 -10.63 13.92 -4.18
C ARG A 595 -11.80 13.06 -3.74
N ILE A 596 -12.80 12.87 -4.60
CA ILE A 596 -13.94 11.97 -4.37
C ILE A 596 -13.43 10.54 -4.11
N LEU A 597 -12.55 10.03 -4.98
CA LEU A 597 -11.97 8.70 -4.83
C LEU A 597 -11.17 8.57 -3.53
N HIS A 598 -10.31 9.54 -3.20
CA HIS A 598 -9.55 9.54 -1.95
C HIS A 598 -10.46 9.58 -0.71
N THR A 599 -11.57 10.31 -0.77
CA THR A 599 -12.56 10.31 0.30
C THR A 599 -13.22 8.93 0.42
N PHE A 600 -13.69 8.33 -0.68
CA PHE A 600 -14.27 6.99 -0.66
C PHE A 600 -13.33 5.92 -0.07
N LEU A 601 -12.05 5.95 -0.44
CA LEU A 601 -11.06 4.97 0.01
C LEU A 601 -10.51 5.23 1.42
N GLY A 602 -10.49 6.49 1.87
CA GLY A 602 -9.72 6.89 3.06
C GLY A 602 -10.52 7.48 4.22
N TRP A 603 -11.81 7.78 4.06
CA TRP A 603 -12.58 8.50 5.08
C TRP A 603 -12.63 7.76 6.43
N ARG A 604 -12.79 6.43 6.41
CA ARG A 604 -12.88 5.59 7.61
C ARG A 604 -11.62 5.73 8.46
N ASP A 605 -10.48 5.44 7.86
CA ASP A 605 -9.16 5.50 8.51
C ASP A 605 -8.84 6.92 9.01
N THR A 606 -9.20 7.93 8.22
CA THR A 606 -8.99 9.34 8.56
C THR A 606 -9.79 9.75 9.80
N MET A 607 -11.07 9.36 9.85
CA MET A 607 -11.94 9.66 10.99
C MET A 607 -11.52 8.91 12.24
N GLN A 608 -11.10 7.65 12.12
CA GLN A 608 -10.64 6.85 13.25
C GLN A 608 -9.31 7.38 13.83
N ALA A 609 -8.35 7.74 12.96
CA ALA A 609 -7.07 8.31 13.38
C ALA A 609 -7.22 9.67 14.10
N ALA A 610 -8.33 10.38 13.88
CA ALA A 610 -8.61 11.66 14.53
C ALA A 610 -9.18 11.55 15.96
N LEU A 611 -9.56 10.33 16.42
CA LEU A 611 -10.16 10.13 17.73
C LEU A 611 -9.16 10.41 18.88
N PRO A 612 -9.60 11.00 20.01
CA PRO A 612 -8.79 11.11 21.22
C PRO A 612 -8.35 9.75 21.75
N GLY A 613 -7.13 9.65 22.27
CA GLY A 613 -6.54 8.36 22.64
C GLY A 613 -6.13 7.46 21.47
N PHE A 614 -6.46 7.83 20.22
CA PHE A 614 -5.95 7.18 19.00
C PHE A 614 -4.87 8.02 18.33
N ARG A 615 -5.08 9.33 18.18
CA ARG A 615 -4.11 10.20 17.51
C ARG A 615 -2.76 10.34 18.21
N GLY A 616 -2.75 10.30 19.55
CA GLY A 616 -1.54 10.46 20.36
C GLY A 616 -0.57 9.28 20.28
N ARG A 617 -0.97 8.19 19.62
CA ARG A 617 -0.17 6.99 19.36
C ARG A 617 0.12 6.80 17.86
N ILE A 618 -0.22 7.78 17.02
CA ILE A 618 -0.02 7.75 15.57
C ILE A 618 1.02 8.80 15.18
N ALA A 619 2.22 8.36 14.81
CA ALA A 619 3.25 9.22 14.26
C ALA A 619 3.01 9.43 12.75
N HIS A 620 2.96 10.69 12.33
CA HIS A 620 2.84 11.09 10.94
C HIS A 620 4.21 11.41 10.37
N VAL A 621 4.70 10.58 9.45
CA VAL A 621 5.93 10.83 8.70
C VAL A 621 5.60 11.65 7.45
N ARG A 622 6.18 12.85 7.36
CA ARG A 622 5.90 13.79 6.27
C ARG A 622 6.82 13.58 5.08
N GLN A 623 6.21 13.71 3.90
CA GLN A 623 6.81 13.49 2.59
C GLN A 623 6.67 14.74 1.75
N GLY A 624 7.79 15.26 1.23
CA GLY A 624 7.79 16.45 0.40
C GLY A 624 7.54 16.14 -1.09
N LEU A 625 7.62 17.19 -1.91
CA LEU A 625 7.54 17.07 -3.37
C LEU A 625 8.62 16.13 -3.91
N GLY A 626 8.20 15.06 -4.60
CA GLY A 626 9.10 14.07 -5.19
C GLY A 626 9.59 12.98 -4.23
N GLU A 627 9.32 13.10 -2.94
CA GLU A 627 9.66 12.11 -1.89
C GLU A 627 8.46 11.18 -1.63
N GLY A 628 8.00 10.41 -2.61
CA GLY A 628 6.69 9.78 -2.45
C GLY A 628 6.04 9.26 -3.72
N GLY A 629 4.85 8.68 -3.52
CA GLY A 629 3.94 8.33 -4.61
C GLY A 629 4.44 7.16 -5.46
N THR A 630 3.89 6.99 -6.66
CA THR A 630 4.17 5.84 -7.53
C THR A 630 5.60 5.83 -8.11
N ASN A 631 6.50 6.72 -7.68
CA ASN A 631 7.84 6.80 -8.22
C ASN A 631 8.74 5.69 -7.65
N LEU A 632 9.10 4.73 -8.49
CA LEU A 632 10.03 3.64 -8.14
C LEU A 632 11.51 4.05 -8.25
N PHE A 633 11.81 5.20 -8.86
CA PHE A 633 13.16 5.75 -9.01
C PHE A 633 13.46 6.71 -7.87
N MET A 634 13.71 6.17 -6.69
CA MET A 634 14.24 6.92 -5.55
C MET A 634 15.74 6.67 -5.41
N PRO A 635 16.57 7.73 -5.38
CA PRO A 635 17.99 7.58 -5.13
C PRO A 635 18.27 7.21 -3.65
N PRO A 636 19.39 6.53 -3.33
CA PRO A 636 19.81 6.17 -1.98
C PRO A 636 19.72 7.27 -0.95
N GLU A 637 20.03 8.51 -1.30
CA GLU A 637 20.03 9.64 -0.38
C GLU A 637 18.59 9.99 0.03
N VAL A 638 17.63 9.88 -0.89
CA VAL A 638 16.20 10.07 -0.61
C VAL A 638 15.67 8.91 0.21
N ILE A 639 16.05 7.67 -0.12
CA ILE A 639 15.68 6.47 0.65
C ILE A 639 16.23 6.59 2.08
N ALA A 640 17.50 6.95 2.24
CA ALA A 640 18.15 7.13 3.54
C ALA A 640 17.49 8.27 4.34
N ALA A 641 17.17 9.40 3.71
CA ALA A 641 16.48 10.50 4.38
C ALA A 641 15.10 10.06 4.88
N LEU A 642 14.31 9.36 4.06
CA LEU A 642 13.00 8.81 4.45
C LEU A 642 13.12 7.77 5.57
N ALA A 643 14.13 6.90 5.51
CA ALA A 643 14.42 5.91 6.54
C ALA A 643 14.79 6.59 7.88
N LEU A 644 15.59 7.66 7.86
CA LEU A 644 15.92 8.44 9.05
C LEU A 644 14.69 9.11 9.68
N ARG A 645 13.75 9.62 8.87
CA ARG A 645 12.47 10.13 9.39
C ARG A 645 11.64 9.01 10.04
N GLY A 646 11.70 7.80 9.48
CA GLY A 646 11.13 6.60 10.10
C GLY A 646 11.75 6.31 11.47
N TYR A 647 13.08 6.27 11.55
CA TYR A 647 13.80 6.10 12.82
C TYR A 647 13.37 7.13 13.87
N GLU A 648 13.30 8.41 13.48
CA GLU A 648 12.85 9.49 14.35
C GLU A 648 11.40 9.29 14.82
N ALA A 649 10.50 8.80 13.95
CA ALA A 649 9.13 8.48 14.32
C ALA A 649 9.05 7.38 15.37
N GLY A 650 9.89 6.34 15.25
CA GLY A 650 10.06 5.30 16.26
C GLY A 650 10.54 5.88 17.60
N GLU A 651 11.58 6.73 17.58
CA GLU A 651 12.14 7.33 18.79
C GLU A 651 11.14 8.25 19.51
N VAL A 652 10.40 9.07 18.75
CA VAL A 652 9.39 9.98 19.29
C VAL A 652 8.24 9.19 19.93
N LEU A 653 7.80 8.08 19.32
CA LEU A 653 6.80 7.19 19.91
C LEU A 653 7.34 6.47 21.15
N ARG A 654 8.57 5.98 21.12
CA ARG A 654 9.20 5.31 22.26
C ARG A 654 9.23 6.26 23.46
N ARG A 655 9.85 7.43 23.31
CA ARG A 655 9.94 8.47 24.35
C ARG A 655 8.57 8.88 24.87
N ARG A 656 7.60 9.09 23.97
CA ARG A 656 6.22 9.43 24.35
C ARG A 656 5.62 8.47 25.37
N PHE A 657 5.96 7.19 25.36
CA PHE A 657 5.34 6.20 26.23
C PHE A 657 6.26 5.70 27.35
N THR A 658 7.59 5.87 27.22
CA THR A 658 8.56 5.49 28.25
C THR A 658 8.94 6.61 29.20
N ASP A 659 8.80 7.87 28.80
CA ASP A 659 9.24 8.99 29.62
C ASP A 659 8.34 9.15 30.87
N PRO A 660 8.90 9.63 32.00
CA PRO A 660 8.13 9.97 33.18
C PRO A 660 7.03 10.99 32.88
N ASP A 661 5.89 10.91 33.56
CA ASP A 661 4.88 11.96 33.49
C ASP A 661 5.28 13.14 34.39
N GLU A 662 5.77 14.22 33.78
CA GLU A 662 6.10 15.47 34.49
C GLU A 662 4.91 16.03 35.29
N GLY A 663 3.68 15.75 34.85
CA GLY A 663 2.46 16.17 35.54
C GLY A 663 2.00 15.24 36.66
N ALA A 664 2.59 14.05 36.78
CA ALA A 664 2.22 13.03 37.77
C ALA A 664 3.46 12.24 38.24
N PRO A 665 4.20 12.74 39.24
CA PRO A 665 5.39 12.07 39.76
C PRO A 665 5.11 10.62 40.17
N GLY A 666 5.98 9.70 39.74
CA GLY A 666 5.83 8.25 39.99
C GLY A 666 5.06 7.48 38.91
N PHE A 667 4.49 8.17 37.92
CA PHE A 667 3.80 7.55 36.78
C PHE A 667 4.55 7.79 35.46
N THR A 668 4.31 6.90 34.49
CA THR A 668 4.80 7.03 33.12
C THR A 668 3.74 7.62 32.20
N GLN A 669 4.14 8.09 31.01
CA GLN A 669 3.17 8.46 29.97
C GLN A 669 2.33 7.26 29.47
N THR A 670 2.82 6.02 29.62
CA THR A 670 2.01 4.81 29.39
C THR A 670 0.90 4.67 30.43
N ASP A 671 1.16 4.96 31.70
CA ASP A 671 0.14 4.97 32.74
C ASP A 671 -0.92 6.05 32.46
N ARG A 672 -0.49 7.24 32.02
CA ARG A 672 -1.39 8.29 31.55
C ARG A 672 -2.27 7.82 30.40
N TYR A 673 -1.71 7.07 29.43
CA TYR A 673 -2.47 6.49 28.33
C TYR A 673 -3.55 5.51 28.82
N ARG A 674 -3.16 4.53 29.65
CA ARG A 674 -4.07 3.54 30.24
C ARG A 674 -5.19 4.24 31.02
N TRP A 675 -4.85 5.27 31.80
CA TRP A 675 -5.82 6.07 32.56
C TRP A 675 -6.83 6.79 31.65
N ILE A 676 -6.36 7.46 30.58
CA ILE A 676 -7.26 8.10 29.60
C ILE A 676 -8.20 7.07 28.97
N ARG A 677 -7.69 5.91 28.57
CA ARG A 677 -8.47 4.84 27.92
C ARG A 677 -9.52 4.24 28.86
N MET A 678 -9.16 3.99 30.12
CA MET A 678 -10.09 3.56 31.16
C MET A 678 -11.26 4.54 31.30
N ARG A 679 -11.00 5.84 31.34
CA ARG A 679 -12.07 6.86 31.45
C ARG A 679 -12.98 6.91 30.23
N LEU A 680 -12.44 6.74 29.03
CA LEU A 680 -13.25 6.62 27.81
C LEU A 680 -14.11 5.36 27.84
N ALA A 681 -13.56 4.22 28.27
CA ALA A 681 -14.28 2.96 28.38
C ALA A 681 -15.44 3.04 29.38
N LEU A 682 -15.21 3.56 30.59
CA LEU A 682 -16.24 3.73 31.62
C LEU A 682 -17.39 4.64 31.15
N ARG A 683 -17.09 5.64 30.32
CA ARG A 683 -18.10 6.49 29.70
C ARG A 683 -18.99 5.71 28.71
N GLU A 684 -18.40 4.86 27.87
CA GLU A 684 -19.17 4.02 26.93
C GLU A 684 -19.98 2.94 27.67
N TYR A 685 -19.41 2.33 28.71
CA TYR A 685 -20.13 1.38 29.57
C TYR A 685 -21.35 2.03 30.25
N ARG A 686 -21.25 3.30 30.64
CA ARG A 686 -22.39 4.05 31.17
C ARG A 686 -23.49 4.22 30.12
N GLU A 687 -23.14 4.53 28.88
CA GLU A 687 -24.14 4.66 27.82
C GLU A 687 -24.84 3.33 27.56
N LEU A 688 -24.08 2.23 27.51
CA LEU A 688 -24.65 0.88 27.42
C LEU A 688 -25.56 0.56 28.61
N ALA A 689 -25.13 0.87 29.84
CA ALA A 689 -25.91 0.65 31.07
C ALA A 689 -27.23 1.44 31.05
N ARG A 690 -27.20 2.70 30.61
CA ARG A 690 -28.41 3.53 30.44
C ARG A 690 -29.34 2.97 29.38
N GLN A 691 -28.81 2.50 28.25
CA GLN A 691 -29.61 1.84 27.22
C GLN A 691 -30.22 0.53 27.73
N ALA A 692 -29.46 -0.26 28.50
CA ALA A 692 -29.95 -1.48 29.14
C ALA A 692 -31.06 -1.18 30.15
N ARG A 693 -30.93 -0.13 30.97
CA ARG A 693 -31.99 0.33 31.88
C ARG A 693 -33.25 0.77 31.12
N ALA A 694 -33.09 1.66 30.14
CA ALA A 694 -34.22 2.25 29.42
C ALA A 694 -34.95 1.24 28.51
N ARG A 695 -34.21 0.31 27.90
CA ARG A 695 -34.72 -0.67 26.93
C ARG A 695 -34.86 -2.08 27.51
N GLY A 696 -34.44 -2.31 28.75
CA GLY A 696 -34.50 -3.60 29.44
C GLY A 696 -35.88 -4.25 29.39
N PRO A 697 -36.98 -3.55 29.75
CA PRO A 697 -38.32 -4.14 29.67
C PRO A 697 -38.70 -4.66 28.29
N LEU A 698 -38.20 -4.03 27.21
CA LEU A 698 -38.42 -4.49 25.84
C LEU A 698 -37.67 -5.80 25.58
N TYR A 699 -36.37 -5.84 25.88
CA TYR A 699 -35.52 -6.99 25.57
C TYR A 699 -35.78 -8.20 26.49
N LYS A 700 -36.07 -7.99 27.77
CA LYS A 700 -36.46 -9.08 28.69
C LYS A 700 -37.76 -9.76 28.26
N ARG A 701 -38.78 -8.95 27.90
CA ARG A 701 -40.03 -9.49 27.32
C ARG A 701 -39.78 -10.27 26.03
N ARG A 702 -38.79 -9.87 25.23
CA ARG A 702 -38.39 -10.63 24.03
C ARG A 702 -37.69 -11.93 24.42
N ALA A 703 -36.75 -11.94 25.37
CA ALA A 703 -36.15 -13.17 25.86
C ALA A 703 -37.23 -14.17 26.31
N ALA A 704 -38.19 -13.73 27.14
CA ALA A 704 -39.24 -14.60 27.66
C ALA A 704 -40.27 -15.13 26.64
N HIS A 705 -40.45 -14.44 25.49
CA HIS A 705 -41.59 -14.72 24.58
C HIS A 705 -41.24 -14.79 23.10
N TYR A 706 -39.99 -14.55 22.71
CA TYR A 706 -39.59 -14.63 21.32
C TYR A 706 -39.54 -16.10 20.90
N CYS A 707 -40.43 -16.46 19.97
CA CYS A 707 -40.37 -17.75 19.33
C CYS A 707 -39.17 -17.76 18.38
N VAL A 708 -38.11 -18.45 18.77
CA VAL A 708 -36.89 -18.58 17.96
C VAL A 708 -37.24 -19.38 16.70
N PRO A 709 -37.08 -18.78 15.52
CA PRO A 709 -37.43 -19.44 14.27
C PRO A 709 -36.30 -20.40 13.88
N GLU A 710 -36.63 -21.41 13.07
CA GLU A 710 -35.70 -22.49 12.69
C GLU A 710 -34.43 -21.97 12.00
N GLU A 711 -34.53 -20.84 11.30
CA GLU A 711 -33.41 -20.19 10.61
C GLU A 711 -32.28 -19.73 11.55
N LEU A 712 -32.57 -19.60 12.87
CA LEU A 712 -31.59 -19.24 13.90
C LEU A 712 -31.05 -20.46 14.65
N ALA A 713 -31.41 -21.69 14.28
CA ALA A 713 -30.95 -22.91 14.96
C ALA A 713 -29.41 -22.97 15.10
N CYS A 714 -28.68 -22.50 14.09
CA CYS A 714 -27.21 -22.51 14.08
C CYS A 714 -26.56 -21.48 15.03
N TRP A 715 -27.33 -20.64 15.71
CA TRP A 715 -26.81 -19.69 16.71
C TRP A 715 -26.59 -20.36 18.08
N PHE A 716 -27.11 -21.57 18.28
CA PHE A 716 -27.01 -22.32 19.53
C PHE A 716 -25.98 -23.45 19.42
N ALA A 717 -25.39 -23.82 20.56
CA ALA A 717 -24.20 -24.68 20.63
C ALA A 717 -24.40 -26.13 20.14
N ASP A 718 -25.65 -26.57 19.91
CA ASP A 718 -25.97 -27.90 19.39
C ASP A 718 -26.88 -27.79 18.15
N PRO A 719 -26.32 -27.68 16.93
CA PRO A 719 -27.09 -27.68 15.70
C PRO A 719 -27.67 -29.07 15.34
N ALA A 720 -27.32 -30.14 16.07
CA ALA A 720 -27.80 -31.49 15.82
C ALA A 720 -29.01 -31.89 16.72
N GLY A 721 -29.26 -31.16 17.81
CA GLY A 721 -30.45 -31.29 18.64
C GLY A 721 -31.68 -30.54 18.10
N PRO A 722 -32.89 -30.74 18.67
CA PRO A 722 -34.03 -29.89 18.35
C PRO A 722 -33.69 -28.46 18.75
N TRP A 723 -33.73 -27.53 17.77
CA TRP A 723 -33.42 -26.13 18.05
C TRP A 723 -34.45 -25.58 19.05
N PRO A 724 -34.00 -24.73 19.99
CA PRO A 724 -34.89 -24.25 21.03
C PRO A 724 -35.90 -23.28 20.38
N ARG A 725 -37.21 -23.51 20.59
CA ARG A 725 -38.27 -22.59 20.13
C ARG A 725 -38.45 -21.39 21.07
N GLU A 726 -37.93 -21.50 22.29
CA GLU A 726 -37.88 -20.44 23.30
C GLU A 726 -36.41 -20.10 23.56
N GLU A 727 -36.12 -18.90 24.09
CA GLU A 727 -34.74 -18.49 24.38
C GLU A 727 -34.18 -19.29 25.59
N PRO A 728 -33.21 -20.21 25.39
CA PRO A 728 -32.72 -21.08 26.45
C PRO A 728 -31.94 -20.34 27.55
N TYR A 729 -31.48 -19.11 27.29
CA TYR A 729 -30.71 -18.30 28.24
C TYR A 729 -31.51 -17.14 28.83
N SER A 730 -32.84 -17.22 28.81
CA SER A 730 -33.75 -16.15 29.27
C SER A 730 -33.36 -15.60 30.65
N ASP A 731 -33.20 -16.46 31.66
CA ASP A 731 -32.83 -16.05 33.02
C ASP A 731 -31.48 -15.31 33.07
N ARG A 732 -30.48 -15.78 32.29
CA ARG A 732 -29.16 -15.15 32.23
C ARG A 732 -29.22 -13.79 31.54
N ILE A 733 -30.01 -13.67 30.47
CA ILE A 733 -30.22 -12.40 29.75
C ILE A 733 -30.91 -11.40 30.68
N GLU A 734 -31.98 -11.81 31.35
CA GLU A 734 -32.70 -10.95 32.29
C GLU A 734 -31.81 -10.48 33.43
N ALA A 735 -31.08 -11.39 34.08
CA ALA A 735 -30.12 -11.06 35.13
C ALA A 735 -29.01 -10.10 34.64
N THR A 736 -28.53 -10.27 33.41
CA THR A 736 -27.54 -9.36 32.81
C THR A 736 -28.12 -7.96 32.63
N PHE A 737 -29.35 -7.84 32.12
CA PHE A 737 -30.03 -6.54 32.01
C PHE A 737 -30.26 -5.89 33.37
N ASP A 738 -30.60 -6.66 34.41
CA ASP A 738 -30.73 -6.14 35.78
C ASP A 738 -29.42 -5.61 36.33
N GLN A 739 -28.32 -6.35 36.16
CA GLN A 739 -27.00 -5.90 36.62
C GLN A 739 -26.56 -4.63 35.88
N LEU A 740 -26.76 -4.57 34.55
CA LEU A 740 -26.46 -3.37 33.77
C LEU A 740 -27.34 -2.18 34.17
N ALA A 741 -28.62 -2.40 34.45
CA ALA A 741 -29.52 -1.36 34.93
C ALA A 741 -29.13 -0.87 36.32
N ALA A 742 -28.75 -1.78 37.23
CA ALA A 742 -28.27 -1.44 38.56
C ALA A 742 -26.98 -0.60 38.50
N LEU A 743 -26.06 -0.91 37.58
CA LEU A 743 -24.88 -0.06 37.34
C LEU A 743 -25.26 1.36 36.90
N ALA A 744 -26.30 1.49 36.06
CA ALA A 744 -26.80 2.80 35.61
C ALA A 744 -27.41 3.64 36.75
N ASP A 745 -27.82 3.02 37.85
CA ASP A 745 -28.42 3.69 39.02
C ASP A 745 -27.44 3.86 40.18
N THR A 746 -26.29 3.18 40.13
CA THR A 746 -25.25 3.22 41.16
C THR A 746 -23.98 3.90 40.63
N HIS A 747 -22.97 3.11 40.28
CA HIS A 747 -21.63 3.59 39.94
C HIS A 747 -21.56 4.40 38.64
N LEU A 748 -22.55 4.26 37.74
CA LEU A 748 -22.60 4.93 36.45
C LEU A 748 -23.79 5.90 36.32
N ALA A 749 -24.44 6.27 37.42
CA ALA A 749 -25.57 7.22 37.40
C ALA A 749 -25.15 8.59 36.84
N GLU A 750 -24.06 9.14 37.37
CA GLU A 750 -23.53 10.45 37.02
C GLU A 750 -22.27 10.38 36.15
N PRO A 751 -21.91 11.45 35.41
CA PRO A 751 -20.62 11.51 34.74
C PRO A 751 -19.50 11.61 35.75
N PHE A 752 -18.40 10.90 35.50
CA PHE A 752 -17.17 11.14 36.24
C PHE A 752 -16.63 12.54 35.90
N ASP A 753 -16.40 13.38 36.92
CA ASP A 753 -15.88 14.74 36.73
C ASP A 753 -14.57 14.77 35.93
N GLY A 754 -14.49 15.62 34.90
CA GLY A 754 -13.34 15.70 34.00
C GLY A 754 -13.28 14.60 32.92
N THR A 755 -14.41 13.97 32.57
CA THR A 755 -14.48 13.11 31.37
C THR A 755 -14.10 13.90 30.12
N ALA A 756 -13.31 13.29 29.23
CA ALA A 756 -12.89 13.92 27.98
C ALA A 756 -14.09 14.50 27.21
N PRO A 757 -13.99 15.73 26.63
CA PRO A 757 -15.11 16.44 26.02
C PRO A 757 -15.58 15.85 24.67
N VAL A 758 -15.05 14.69 24.28
CA VAL A 758 -15.32 14.06 22.98
C VAL A 758 -16.26 12.89 23.17
N ASN A 759 -17.19 12.70 22.22
CA ASN A 759 -18.13 11.60 22.17
C ASN A 759 -17.58 10.48 21.26
N PRO A 760 -16.78 9.51 21.75
CA PRO A 760 -16.61 8.28 21.00
C PRO A 760 -17.98 7.60 20.88
N VAL A 761 -18.20 6.87 19.79
CA VAL A 761 -19.41 6.07 19.61
C VAL A 761 -18.95 4.64 19.49
N LEU A 762 -19.29 3.78 20.46
CA LEU A 762 -19.18 2.34 20.30
C LEU A 762 -20.07 1.92 19.12
N ARG A 763 -19.46 1.66 17.96
CA ARG A 763 -20.17 1.11 16.80
C ARG A 763 -19.97 -0.39 16.76
N LEU A 764 -21.07 -1.13 16.71
CA LEU A 764 -21.08 -2.54 16.31
C LEU A 764 -20.80 -2.59 14.80
N THR A 765 -19.53 -2.65 14.43
CA THR A 765 -19.15 -3.01 13.05
C THR A 765 -19.25 -4.52 12.90
N PRO A 766 -19.87 -5.05 11.82
CA PRO A 766 -19.81 -6.48 11.53
C PRO A 766 -18.34 -6.93 11.42
N PRO A 767 -18.02 -8.17 11.82
CA PRO A 767 -16.68 -8.72 11.62
C PRO A 767 -16.34 -8.68 10.12
N GLU A 768 -15.13 -8.22 9.79
CA GLU A 768 -14.65 -8.02 8.41
C GLU A 768 -14.53 -9.35 7.63
#